data_AF-A0A345SQW6-F1
#
_entry.id   AF-A0A345SQW6-F1
#
_cell.length_a   1.000
_cell.length_b   1.000
_cell.length_c   1.000
_cell.angle_alpha   90.00
_cell.angle_beta   90.00
_cell.angle_gamma   90.00
#
_symmetry.space_group_name_H-M   'P 1'
#
loop_
_entity.id
_entity.type
_entity.pdbx_description
1 polymer ?
#
loop_
_entity_poly.entity_id
_entity_poly.type
_entity_poly.pdbx_seq_one_letter_code
_entity_poly.pdbx_strand_id
1 'polypeptide(L)'
;MTVTQDSTPPLAESSAAVCALEPGQRVRFDGEEYVVAGVRGPSVQLLCEQEPCRSAAVLLQVLTGAADFAVLDAVGAPRPLQQVPDVDILDVLDQGRRERIRAWEWHLVELRDGVPPDSAAGTKPRSAYETTRSQRERFAAKAAELTALGWRGVSNSTIRRKFLAYQDQGVAGLARLAIGQVRTDERVIQLLLREVKLAVGESSGWANRVYERLLTALHAEHPSEYKKLAISPATFYRLIKRLGISAAYLQAPVRNRLDQENSPASPFTPTTATMLGEQVQIDSTGLDILAVGDDGFTVSAELTCAIDVATRSIIGAMIVPKSPGRGPRGRRLGGRATRTFDATLLLAQALAPMPGRAGWSPLALAERSDLPYADLVACDPRMTGAAARPVIRPKMVVVDHGSIYRSEHFVDVCTSLQISVRPARERTPTDKAVIESTFSAIKKMFCQYVSGYTGSSLAKRGKLVAQQPLWSINELQDLLDEWIALRWQQTPHDGLRSPLLPGMKLTPNQMYSVLVACEGQVPLPLSAEQNRKLLLCERRVITEKGVTINNRTYNSDALQAYARLHTGITGQGHRWEIRHHPYVPRYVWLYDHRDGQWAEAEFIHQKQIGDEWTQYEWEVATAHHLARGSTKEQQQAIAQAVRELRERARRGPKDQPAPDRTGRRPRPAAPFTGPDLPVRVPEVDPYEGITLPTPETVAAARVLDASVKNLFPGQWSPATPPTVSTAAAPASGQTPAPAAAADTPDDETPGLGSPDKRARASRPRLAASAAGLFRNLTAPPRADSRPPTGTPVPDDPSKEPA
;
A
#
# COMPACT_ATOMS: atom_id res chain seq x y z
N MET A 1 -19.87 -40.02 -30.81
CA MET A 1 -18.75 -40.19 -29.86
C MET A 1 -19.12 -39.45 -28.58
N THR A 2 -19.05 -40.14 -27.44
CA THR A 2 -19.25 -39.57 -26.11
C THR A 2 -17.99 -38.84 -25.68
N VAL A 3 -18.11 -37.57 -25.28
CA VAL A 3 -17.02 -36.86 -24.58
C VAL A 3 -17.11 -37.24 -23.11
N THR A 4 -16.08 -37.92 -22.60
CA THR A 4 -15.96 -38.26 -21.18
C THR A 4 -15.77 -37.00 -20.34
N GLN A 5 -16.48 -36.90 -19.22
CA GLN A 5 -16.21 -35.87 -18.22
C GLN A 5 -14.96 -36.27 -17.44
N ASP A 6 -13.87 -35.51 -17.59
CA ASP A 6 -12.74 -35.64 -16.69
C ASP A 6 -13.18 -35.26 -15.27
N SER A 7 -13.02 -36.20 -14.35
CA SER A 7 -13.44 -36.05 -12.96
C SER A 7 -12.42 -35.21 -12.20
N THR A 8 -12.72 -33.93 -11.97
CA THR A 8 -11.92 -33.09 -11.07
C THR A 8 -11.79 -33.78 -9.70
N PRO A 9 -10.58 -34.09 -9.22
CA PRO A 9 -10.42 -34.69 -7.90
C PRO A 9 -10.92 -33.72 -6.81
N PRO A 10 -11.44 -34.23 -5.68
CA PRO A 10 -11.84 -33.37 -4.58
C PRO A 10 -10.64 -32.56 -4.08
N LEU A 11 -10.87 -31.28 -3.77
CA LEU A 11 -9.89 -30.41 -3.13
C LEU A 11 -9.46 -31.01 -1.80
N ALA A 12 -8.27 -31.61 -1.76
CA ALA A 12 -7.65 -32.03 -0.51
C ALA A 12 -7.36 -30.78 0.34
N GLU A 13 -7.66 -30.84 1.65
CA GLU A 13 -7.22 -29.80 2.59
C GLU A 13 -5.69 -29.72 2.53
N SER A 14 -5.15 -28.58 2.06
CA SER A 14 -3.72 -28.37 1.88
C SER A 14 -3.00 -28.16 3.21
N SER A 15 -2.99 -29.19 4.05
CA SER A 15 -2.00 -29.35 5.11
C SER A 15 -0.61 -29.16 4.50
N ALA A 16 0.11 -28.13 4.92
CA ALA A 16 1.49 -27.93 4.53
C ALA A 16 2.34 -29.10 5.08
N ALA A 17 2.68 -30.02 4.19
CA ALA A 17 3.47 -31.20 4.50
C ALA A 17 4.93 -30.79 4.69
N VAL A 18 5.39 -30.71 5.93
CA VAL A 18 6.75 -30.27 6.24
C VAL A 18 7.71 -31.45 6.14
N CYS A 19 8.72 -31.29 5.28
CA CYS A 19 9.85 -32.18 5.12
C CYS A 19 11.11 -31.51 5.65
N ALA A 20 11.61 -31.96 6.81
CA ALA A 20 12.99 -31.67 7.23
C ALA A 20 13.93 -32.52 6.38
N LEU A 21 14.45 -31.94 5.29
CA LEU A 21 15.24 -32.62 4.26
C LEU A 21 16.72 -32.61 4.68
N GLU A 22 17.17 -33.69 5.31
CA GLU A 22 18.48 -33.78 5.99
C GLU A 22 19.48 -34.65 5.20
N PRO A 23 20.80 -34.38 5.31
CA PRO A 23 21.82 -35.27 4.75
C PRO A 23 21.73 -36.70 5.31
N GLY A 24 21.85 -37.69 4.42
CA GLY A 24 21.72 -39.11 4.75
C GLY A 24 20.29 -39.68 4.63
N GLN A 25 19.27 -38.84 4.39
CA GLN A 25 17.92 -39.32 4.08
C GLN A 25 17.82 -39.90 2.66
N ARG A 26 17.03 -40.95 2.46
CA ARG A 26 16.63 -41.45 1.13
C ARG A 26 15.41 -40.67 0.62
N VAL A 27 15.40 -40.33 -0.66
CA VAL A 27 14.31 -39.62 -1.34
C VAL A 27 14.05 -40.23 -2.72
N ARG A 28 12.81 -40.13 -3.21
CA ARG A 28 12.43 -40.40 -4.61
C ARG A 28 12.21 -39.08 -5.36
N PHE A 29 12.67 -39.02 -6.61
CA PHE A 29 12.53 -37.84 -7.49
C PHE A 29 12.78 -38.24 -8.95
N ASP A 30 11.97 -37.73 -9.89
CA ASP A 30 12.04 -38.06 -11.32
C ASP A 30 12.03 -39.58 -11.59
N GLY A 31 11.26 -40.31 -10.78
CA GLY A 31 11.12 -41.78 -10.83
C GLY A 31 12.22 -42.59 -10.13
N GLU A 32 13.37 -41.97 -9.83
CA GLU A 32 14.57 -42.64 -9.30
C GLU A 32 14.76 -42.41 -7.78
N GLU A 33 15.59 -43.24 -7.13
CA GLU A 33 15.91 -43.14 -5.70
C GLU A 33 17.32 -42.61 -5.43
N TYR A 34 17.42 -41.64 -4.52
CA TYR A 34 18.65 -40.93 -4.17
C TYR A 34 18.85 -40.85 -2.65
N VAL A 35 20.10 -40.72 -2.22
CA VAL A 35 20.47 -40.27 -0.88
C VAL A 35 20.82 -38.77 -0.92
N VAL A 36 20.30 -38.00 0.03
CA VAL A 36 20.66 -36.59 0.19
C VAL A 36 22.10 -36.48 0.67
N ALA A 37 23.02 -36.09 -0.21
CA ALA A 37 24.43 -35.90 0.12
C ALA A 37 24.70 -34.60 0.87
N GLY A 38 23.86 -33.58 0.66
CA GLY A 38 23.97 -32.29 1.36
C GLY A 38 23.00 -31.24 0.85
N VAL A 39 22.71 -30.24 1.70
CA VAL A 39 21.89 -29.07 1.36
C VAL A 39 22.78 -27.83 1.43
N ARG A 40 22.78 -27.00 0.38
CA ARG A 40 23.58 -25.77 0.27
C ARG A 40 22.70 -24.63 -0.26
N GLY A 41 22.22 -23.78 0.64
CA GLY A 41 21.30 -22.69 0.29
C GLY A 41 20.04 -23.24 -0.41
N PRO A 42 19.66 -22.73 -1.59
CA PRO A 42 18.50 -23.22 -2.34
C PRO A 42 18.77 -24.52 -3.12
N SER A 43 19.93 -25.17 -2.97
CA SER A 43 20.31 -26.37 -3.73
C SER A 43 20.48 -27.60 -2.84
N VAL A 44 20.10 -28.77 -3.37
CA VAL A 44 20.23 -30.09 -2.74
C VAL A 44 21.08 -30.97 -3.64
N GLN A 45 22.10 -31.61 -3.06
CA GLN A 45 22.92 -32.62 -3.73
C GLN A 45 22.34 -34.00 -3.46
N LEU A 46 22.02 -34.72 -4.52
CA LEU A 46 21.45 -36.05 -4.52
C LEU A 46 22.49 -37.04 -5.06
N LEU A 47 22.86 -38.04 -4.25
CA LEU A 47 23.71 -39.15 -4.66
C LEU A 47 22.82 -40.30 -5.14
N CYS A 48 23.07 -40.87 -6.32
CA CYS A 48 22.40 -42.11 -6.71
C CYS A 48 23.21 -43.33 -6.26
N GLU A 49 22.55 -44.36 -5.72
CA GLU A 49 23.20 -45.57 -5.20
C GLU A 49 23.16 -46.75 -6.19
N GLN A 50 22.47 -46.61 -7.33
CA GLN A 50 22.33 -47.68 -8.34
C GLN A 50 22.54 -47.11 -9.76
N GLU A 51 23.40 -47.76 -10.56
CA GLU A 51 23.46 -47.48 -12.01
C GLU A 51 22.22 -48.07 -12.71
N PRO A 52 21.66 -47.41 -13.74
CA PRO A 52 22.26 -46.34 -14.56
C PRO A 52 22.00 -44.90 -14.09
N CYS A 53 21.32 -44.72 -12.95
CA CYS A 53 20.94 -43.42 -12.42
C CYS A 53 22.17 -42.59 -11.99
N ARG A 54 22.07 -41.25 -12.12
CA ARG A 54 23.19 -40.31 -11.95
C ARG A 54 22.94 -39.31 -10.84
N SER A 55 23.91 -39.15 -9.95
CA SER A 55 23.91 -38.11 -8.91
C SER A 55 23.66 -36.70 -9.49
N ALA A 56 22.78 -35.94 -8.84
CA ALA A 56 22.22 -34.69 -9.35
C ALA A 56 22.37 -33.53 -8.34
N ALA A 57 22.25 -32.30 -8.83
CA ALA A 57 22.14 -31.10 -8.01
C ALA A 57 20.85 -30.35 -8.41
N VAL A 58 19.86 -30.35 -7.51
CA VAL A 58 18.50 -29.89 -7.78
C VAL A 58 18.17 -28.69 -6.90
N LEU A 59 17.40 -27.72 -7.40
CA LEU A 59 16.89 -26.66 -6.55
C LEU A 59 15.86 -27.23 -5.57
N LEU A 60 15.94 -26.87 -4.28
CA LEU A 60 15.07 -27.40 -3.22
C LEU A 60 13.58 -27.31 -3.59
N GLN A 61 13.15 -26.16 -4.13
CA GLN A 61 11.77 -25.92 -4.58
C GLN A 61 11.32 -26.78 -5.77
N VAL A 62 12.26 -27.26 -6.61
CA VAL A 62 11.99 -28.17 -7.71
C VAL A 62 11.92 -29.61 -7.19
N LEU A 63 12.84 -29.98 -6.30
CA LEU A 63 12.86 -31.27 -5.64
C LEU A 63 11.57 -31.52 -4.83
N THR A 64 11.21 -30.61 -3.92
CA THR A 64 9.99 -30.75 -3.10
C THR A 64 8.70 -30.40 -3.84
N GLY A 65 8.80 -29.89 -5.08
CA GLY A 65 7.67 -29.53 -5.94
C GLY A 65 7.32 -30.59 -6.99
N ALA A 66 8.13 -31.64 -7.14
CA ALA A 66 7.88 -32.72 -8.08
C ALA A 66 6.73 -33.63 -7.59
N ALA A 67 5.89 -34.10 -8.52
CA ALA A 67 4.67 -34.83 -8.20
C ALA A 67 4.91 -36.25 -7.64
N ASP A 68 6.12 -36.78 -7.81
CA ASP A 68 6.56 -38.09 -7.30
C ASP A 68 7.46 -37.99 -6.06
N PHE A 69 7.75 -36.76 -5.58
CA PHE A 69 8.68 -36.54 -4.48
C PHE A 69 8.20 -37.18 -3.18
N ALA A 70 9.05 -38.04 -2.60
CA ALA A 70 8.82 -38.66 -1.31
C ALA A 70 10.12 -38.85 -0.54
N VAL A 71 10.12 -38.56 0.77
CA VAL A 71 11.14 -39.12 1.67
C VAL A 71 10.82 -40.59 1.89
N LEU A 72 11.85 -41.44 1.84
CA LEU A 72 11.69 -42.89 1.96
C LEU A 72 12.14 -43.36 3.35
N ASP A 73 11.51 -44.42 3.84
CA ASP A 73 11.98 -45.14 5.02
C ASP A 73 13.11 -46.13 4.68
N ALA A 74 13.58 -46.87 5.69
CA ALA A 74 14.64 -47.87 5.52
C ALA A 74 14.29 -49.01 4.56
N VAL A 75 13.00 -49.20 4.23
CA VAL A 75 12.46 -50.25 3.36
C VAL A 75 12.09 -49.72 1.97
N GLY A 76 12.28 -48.41 1.70
CA GLY A 76 11.94 -47.76 0.43
C GLY A 76 10.47 -47.31 0.31
N ALA A 77 9.68 -47.43 1.38
CA ALA A 77 8.29 -46.98 1.38
C ALA A 77 8.23 -45.45 1.58
N PRO A 78 7.30 -44.73 0.91
CA PRO A 78 7.06 -43.30 1.18
C PRO A 78 6.71 -43.07 2.66
N ARG A 79 7.57 -42.35 3.37
CA ARG A 79 7.31 -41.93 4.73
C ARG A 79 6.17 -40.90 4.72
N PRO A 80 5.10 -41.07 5.54
CA PRO A 80 4.04 -40.06 5.61
C PRO A 80 4.66 -38.73 6.08
N LEU A 81 4.55 -37.70 5.24
CA LEU A 81 5.10 -36.38 5.50
C LEU A 81 4.43 -35.76 6.73
N GLN A 82 5.20 -34.99 7.51
CA GLN A 82 4.70 -34.43 8.76
C GLN A 82 3.74 -33.28 8.46
N GLN A 83 2.44 -33.56 8.56
CA GLN A 83 1.39 -32.55 8.47
C GLN A 83 1.50 -31.57 9.64
N VAL A 84 1.63 -30.28 9.34
CA VAL A 84 1.42 -29.23 10.36
C VAL A 84 -0.08 -28.97 10.44
N PRO A 85 -0.75 -29.29 11.57
CA PRO A 85 -2.18 -29.03 11.70
C PRO A 85 -2.45 -27.53 11.79
N ASP A 86 -3.44 -27.06 11.03
CA ASP A 86 -3.90 -25.67 11.05
C ASP A 86 -4.32 -25.22 12.47
N VAL A 87 -3.60 -24.22 13.01
CA VAL A 87 -3.81 -23.65 14.34
C VAL A 87 -4.62 -22.35 14.33
N ASP A 88 -4.96 -21.78 13.18
CA ASP A 88 -5.70 -20.51 13.05
C ASP A 88 -7.11 -20.63 13.65
N ILE A 89 -7.63 -21.87 13.73
CA ILE A 89 -8.83 -22.25 14.48
C ILE A 89 -8.82 -21.80 15.96
N LEU A 90 -7.66 -21.47 16.54
CA LEU A 90 -7.54 -20.90 17.88
C LEU A 90 -7.89 -19.40 17.91
N ASP A 91 -7.57 -18.64 16.88
CA ASP A 91 -7.78 -17.18 16.86
C ASP A 91 -9.25 -16.80 16.65
N VAL A 92 -10.04 -17.72 16.11
CA VAL A 92 -11.51 -17.65 16.06
C VAL A 92 -12.15 -17.83 17.46
N LEU A 93 -11.39 -18.21 18.49
CA LEU A 93 -11.90 -18.47 19.84
C LEU A 93 -11.73 -17.28 20.80
N ASP A 94 -12.76 -17.08 21.63
CA ASP A 94 -12.71 -16.17 22.76
C ASP A 94 -11.56 -16.52 23.73
N GLN A 95 -11.06 -15.50 24.44
CA GLN A 95 -9.87 -15.62 25.29
C GLN A 95 -10.01 -16.74 26.33
N GLY A 96 -11.16 -16.84 27.01
CA GLY A 96 -11.40 -17.88 28.01
C GLY A 96 -11.38 -19.31 27.42
N ARG A 97 -11.78 -19.49 26.16
CA ARG A 97 -11.60 -20.77 25.45
C ARG A 97 -10.14 -21.03 25.09
N ARG A 98 -9.39 -20.05 24.61
CA ARG A 98 -7.95 -20.20 24.31
C ARG A 98 -7.16 -20.58 25.57
N GLU A 99 -7.38 -19.87 26.68
CA GLU A 99 -6.82 -20.19 28.00
C GLU A 99 -7.20 -21.61 28.45
N ARG A 100 -8.48 -22.00 28.31
CA ARG A 100 -8.94 -23.35 28.66
C ARG A 100 -8.36 -24.45 27.77
N ILE A 101 -8.00 -24.14 26.52
CA ILE A 101 -7.32 -25.08 25.61
C ILE A 101 -5.83 -25.20 25.95
N ARG A 102 -5.13 -24.09 26.22
CA ARG A 102 -3.71 -24.14 26.66
C ARG A 102 -3.55 -24.85 28.02
N ALA A 103 -4.50 -24.66 28.94
CA ALA A 103 -4.55 -25.45 30.17
C ALA A 103 -4.77 -26.95 29.91
N TRP A 104 -5.60 -27.33 28.93
CA TRP A 104 -5.72 -28.73 28.51
C TRP A 104 -4.41 -29.26 27.91
N GLU A 105 -3.76 -28.51 27.03
CA GLU A 105 -2.47 -28.86 26.42
C GLU A 105 -1.40 -29.15 27.48
N TRP A 106 -1.20 -28.25 28.45
CA TRP A 106 -0.21 -28.42 29.53
C TRP A 106 -0.35 -29.78 30.24
N HIS A 107 -1.58 -30.16 30.60
CA HIS A 107 -1.87 -31.45 31.25
C HIS A 107 -1.76 -32.67 30.32
N LEU A 108 -1.85 -32.49 29.00
CA LEU A 108 -1.75 -33.57 28.01
C LEU A 108 -0.30 -33.79 27.53
N VAL A 109 0.53 -32.73 27.50
CA VAL A 109 1.99 -32.82 27.35
C VAL A 109 2.59 -33.61 28.52
N GLU A 110 2.22 -33.30 29.76
CA GLU A 110 2.67 -34.08 30.93
C GLU A 110 2.24 -35.56 30.87
N LEU A 111 1.07 -35.86 30.27
CA LEU A 111 0.63 -37.23 30.03
C LEU A 111 1.38 -37.95 28.89
N ARG A 112 1.95 -37.20 27.95
CA ARG A 112 2.75 -37.74 26.84
C ARG A 112 4.17 -38.02 27.34
N ASP A 113 4.83 -36.96 27.80
CA ASP A 113 6.29 -36.90 28.01
C ASP A 113 6.70 -37.16 29.47
N GLY A 114 5.72 -37.22 30.40
CA GLY A 114 5.94 -37.43 31.83
C GLY A 114 6.29 -36.17 32.63
N VAL A 115 6.68 -35.09 31.94
CA VAL A 115 6.95 -33.76 32.49
C VAL A 115 6.09 -32.69 31.80
N PRO A 116 5.67 -31.62 32.51
CA PRO A 116 4.95 -30.50 31.88
C PRO A 116 5.80 -29.74 30.84
N PRO A 117 5.19 -28.95 29.95
CA PRO A 117 5.94 -28.03 29.08
C PRO A 117 6.71 -27.01 29.93
N ASP A 118 7.75 -26.43 29.33
CA ASP A 118 8.67 -25.45 29.94
C ASP A 118 9.43 -25.98 31.18
N SER A 119 9.44 -27.30 31.41
CA SER A 119 10.30 -27.95 32.41
C SER A 119 11.78 -27.83 32.03
N ALA A 120 12.64 -27.59 33.03
CA ALA A 120 14.08 -27.49 32.83
C ALA A 120 14.70 -28.80 32.32
N ALA A 121 15.80 -28.70 31.57
CA ALA A 121 16.50 -29.88 31.07
C ALA A 121 16.95 -30.79 32.22
N GLY A 122 16.59 -32.08 32.15
CA GLY A 122 16.87 -33.06 33.21
C GLY A 122 15.81 -33.15 34.32
N THR A 123 14.71 -32.39 34.27
CA THR A 123 13.56 -32.60 35.17
C THR A 123 13.05 -34.04 35.07
N LYS A 124 12.91 -34.72 36.22
CA LYS A 124 12.37 -36.08 36.28
C LYS A 124 10.83 -36.08 36.30
N PRO A 125 10.15 -37.00 35.60
CA PRO A 125 8.72 -37.18 35.70
C PRO A 125 8.23 -37.34 37.15
N ARG A 126 7.03 -36.80 37.45
CA ARG A 126 6.32 -37.16 38.69
C ARG A 126 5.96 -38.65 38.62
N SER A 127 6.02 -39.36 39.75
CA SER A 127 5.86 -40.83 39.74
C SER A 127 4.56 -41.31 39.08
N ALA A 128 3.45 -40.59 39.29
CA ALA A 128 2.17 -40.86 38.65
C ALA A 128 2.17 -40.76 37.10
N TYR A 129 3.18 -40.13 36.50
CA TYR A 129 3.27 -39.81 35.06
C TYR A 129 4.52 -40.36 34.36
N GLU A 130 5.37 -41.11 35.07
CA GLU A 130 6.49 -41.91 34.53
C GLU A 130 6.12 -42.61 33.21
N THR A 131 6.94 -42.43 32.17
CA THR A 131 6.68 -42.97 30.82
C THR A 131 6.67 -44.50 30.76
N THR A 132 7.25 -45.16 31.76
CA THR A 132 7.20 -46.61 31.98
C THR A 132 5.83 -47.14 32.41
N ARG A 133 4.93 -46.27 32.89
CA ARG A 133 3.56 -46.65 33.30
C ARG A 133 2.58 -46.61 32.14
N SER A 134 1.57 -47.48 32.18
CA SER A 134 0.59 -47.56 31.10
C SER A 134 -0.19 -46.25 30.97
N GLN A 135 -0.56 -45.90 29.74
CA GLN A 135 -1.41 -44.73 29.48
C GLN A 135 -2.72 -44.77 30.30
N ARG A 136 -3.27 -45.97 30.54
CA ARG A 136 -4.53 -46.14 31.29
C ARG A 136 -4.40 -45.71 32.75
N GLU A 137 -3.28 -46.02 33.40
CA GLU A 137 -2.97 -45.59 34.76
C GLU A 137 -2.69 -44.08 34.81
N ARG A 138 -1.87 -43.57 33.88
CA ARG A 138 -1.56 -42.14 33.78
C ARG A 138 -2.83 -41.30 33.55
N PHE A 139 -3.74 -41.73 32.68
CA PHE A 139 -5.05 -41.08 32.50
C PHE A 139 -5.96 -41.18 33.73
N ALA A 140 -5.88 -42.25 34.53
CA ALA A 140 -6.65 -42.38 35.76
C ALA A 140 -6.13 -41.41 36.84
N ALA A 141 -4.80 -41.32 37.01
CA ALA A 141 -4.17 -40.36 37.91
C ALA A 141 -4.50 -38.91 37.52
N LYS A 142 -4.40 -38.55 36.23
CA LYS A 142 -4.74 -37.20 35.75
C LYS A 142 -6.22 -36.88 35.88
N ALA A 143 -7.11 -37.87 35.78
CA ALA A 143 -8.55 -37.66 36.02
C ALA A 143 -8.82 -37.32 37.50
N ALA A 144 -8.15 -38.01 38.43
CA ALA A 144 -8.23 -37.70 39.86
C ALA A 144 -7.64 -36.32 40.18
N GLU A 145 -6.44 -36.00 39.66
CA GLU A 145 -5.78 -34.70 39.84
C GLU A 145 -6.65 -33.54 39.34
N LEU A 146 -7.18 -33.62 38.11
CA LEU A 146 -8.04 -32.57 37.56
C LEU A 146 -9.38 -32.44 38.31
N THR A 147 -9.95 -33.56 38.79
CA THR A 147 -11.16 -33.52 39.62
C THR A 147 -10.90 -32.84 40.96
N ALA A 148 -9.77 -33.12 41.61
CA ALA A 148 -9.35 -32.44 42.84
C ALA A 148 -9.09 -30.94 42.63
N LEU A 149 -8.54 -30.56 41.47
CA LEU A 149 -8.40 -29.17 41.02
C LEU A 149 -9.74 -28.53 40.56
N GLY A 150 -10.89 -29.15 40.86
CA GLY A 150 -12.22 -28.59 40.61
C GLY A 150 -12.74 -28.70 39.17
N TRP A 151 -12.07 -29.44 38.27
CA TRP A 151 -12.50 -29.57 36.88
C TRP A 151 -13.70 -30.51 36.75
N ARG A 152 -14.90 -29.92 36.64
CA ARG A 152 -16.16 -30.65 36.45
C ARG A 152 -16.14 -31.49 35.16
N GLY A 153 -16.56 -32.75 35.26
CA GLY A 153 -16.78 -33.65 34.11
C GLY A 153 -15.54 -34.34 33.53
N VAL A 154 -14.40 -34.35 34.23
CA VAL A 154 -13.15 -34.97 33.76
C VAL A 154 -13.09 -36.46 34.14
N SER A 155 -13.62 -37.30 33.26
CA SER A 155 -13.44 -38.76 33.32
C SER A 155 -12.15 -39.22 32.59
N ASN A 156 -11.70 -40.44 32.86
CA ASN A 156 -10.64 -41.11 32.09
C ASN A 156 -10.99 -41.15 30.58
N SER A 157 -12.26 -41.37 30.23
CA SER A 157 -12.75 -41.31 28.83
C SER A 157 -12.67 -39.89 28.21
N THR A 158 -12.91 -38.83 28.98
CA THR A 158 -12.72 -37.44 28.53
C THR A 158 -11.24 -37.13 28.30
N ILE A 159 -10.34 -37.60 29.17
CA ILE A 159 -8.89 -37.46 29.01
C ILE A 159 -8.42 -38.24 27.78
N ARG A 160 -8.71 -39.54 27.68
CA ARG A 160 -8.33 -40.38 26.53
C ARG A 160 -8.76 -39.77 25.19
N ARG A 161 -10.01 -39.29 25.09
CA ARG A 161 -10.51 -38.62 23.88
C ARG A 161 -9.73 -37.35 23.53
N LYS A 162 -9.38 -36.54 24.51
CA LYS A 162 -8.59 -35.30 24.31
C LYS A 162 -7.13 -35.58 24.01
N PHE A 163 -6.55 -36.60 24.65
CA PHE A 163 -5.18 -37.04 24.41
C PHE A 163 -4.99 -37.56 22.99
N LEU A 164 -5.90 -38.42 22.51
CA LEU A 164 -5.87 -38.91 21.13
C LEU A 164 -5.99 -37.76 20.12
N ALA A 165 -6.92 -36.82 20.31
CA ALA A 165 -7.04 -35.64 19.44
C ALA A 165 -5.83 -34.69 19.50
N TYR A 166 -5.10 -34.65 20.63
CA TYR A 166 -3.86 -33.88 20.76
C TYR A 166 -2.65 -34.60 20.14
N GLN A 167 -2.61 -35.93 20.15
CA GLN A 167 -1.59 -36.70 19.42
C GLN A 167 -1.79 -36.63 17.91
N ASP A 168 -3.06 -36.62 17.45
CA ASP A 168 -3.44 -36.62 16.04
C ASP A 168 -3.33 -35.23 15.39
N GLN A 169 -3.85 -34.19 16.06
CA GLN A 169 -4.01 -32.83 15.50
C GLN A 169 -3.54 -31.72 16.46
N GLY A 170 -2.74 -32.04 17.48
CA GLY A 170 -2.20 -31.06 18.43
C GLY A 170 -3.28 -30.18 19.07
N VAL A 171 -2.97 -28.88 19.19
CA VAL A 171 -3.88 -27.89 19.78
C VAL A 171 -5.14 -27.69 18.92
N ALA A 172 -5.05 -27.89 17.59
CA ALA A 172 -6.18 -27.80 16.68
C ALA A 172 -7.21 -28.89 16.93
N GLY A 173 -6.78 -30.13 17.21
CA GLY A 173 -7.66 -31.22 17.62
C GLY A 173 -8.41 -30.92 18.93
N LEU A 174 -7.75 -30.25 19.88
CA LEU A 174 -8.40 -29.76 21.10
C LEU A 174 -9.40 -28.64 20.85
N ALA A 175 -9.13 -27.73 19.89
CA ALA A 175 -10.03 -26.68 19.46
C ALA A 175 -11.28 -27.23 18.74
N ARG A 176 -11.09 -28.16 17.78
CA ARG A 176 -12.17 -28.88 17.09
C ARG A 176 -13.10 -29.59 18.10
N LEU A 177 -12.54 -30.26 19.11
CA LEU A 177 -13.30 -30.84 20.22
C LEU A 177 -14.01 -29.83 21.14
N ALA A 178 -13.50 -28.60 21.26
CA ALA A 178 -14.09 -27.55 22.10
C ALA A 178 -15.20 -26.76 21.40
N ILE A 179 -15.12 -26.60 20.08
CA ILE A 179 -16.18 -26.05 19.23
C ILE A 179 -17.35 -27.04 19.14
N GLY A 180 -17.02 -28.32 18.92
CA GLY A 180 -17.96 -29.44 18.87
C GLY A 180 -18.69 -29.56 17.53
N GLN A 181 -18.96 -30.80 17.11
CA GLN A 181 -19.74 -31.08 15.90
C GLN A 181 -21.12 -30.40 15.95
N VAL A 182 -21.52 -29.81 14.81
CA VAL A 182 -22.83 -29.17 14.66
C VAL A 182 -23.91 -30.25 14.65
N ARG A 183 -24.62 -30.40 15.77
CA ARG A 183 -25.77 -31.34 15.93
C ARG A 183 -27.05 -30.86 15.20
N THR A 184 -26.91 -30.40 13.97
CA THR A 184 -28.03 -30.01 13.09
C THR A 184 -27.98 -30.92 11.87
N ASP A 185 -29.15 -31.33 11.36
CA ASP A 185 -29.24 -32.14 10.14
C ASP A 185 -28.59 -31.37 8.97
N GLU A 186 -27.69 -32.03 8.24
CA GLU A 186 -26.88 -31.43 7.18
C GLU A 186 -27.74 -30.72 6.13
N ARG A 187 -28.94 -31.23 5.84
CA ARG A 187 -29.88 -30.64 4.89
C ARG A 187 -30.32 -29.23 5.29
N VAL A 188 -30.46 -28.98 6.59
CA VAL A 188 -30.79 -27.65 7.15
C VAL A 188 -29.58 -26.71 7.03
N ILE A 189 -28.35 -27.24 7.12
CA ILE A 189 -27.11 -26.46 6.95
C ILE A 189 -26.94 -26.07 5.47
N GLN A 190 -27.09 -27.01 4.55
CA GLN A 190 -26.99 -26.77 3.10
C GLN A 190 -28.03 -25.75 2.60
N LEU A 191 -29.30 -25.88 3.00
CA LEU A 191 -30.33 -24.91 2.66
C LEU A 191 -30.09 -23.54 3.30
N LEU A 192 -29.57 -23.48 4.53
CA LEU A 192 -29.20 -22.21 5.17
C LEU A 192 -28.07 -21.51 4.42
N LEU A 193 -27.01 -22.23 4.03
CA LEU A 193 -25.90 -21.66 3.26
C LEU A 193 -26.34 -21.18 1.88
N ARG A 194 -27.24 -21.92 1.21
CA ARG A 194 -27.88 -21.51 -0.06
C ARG A 194 -28.68 -20.21 0.09
N GLU A 195 -29.55 -20.10 1.09
CA GLU A 195 -30.36 -18.89 1.30
C GLU A 195 -29.52 -17.68 1.76
N VAL A 196 -28.44 -17.90 2.52
CA VAL A 196 -27.46 -16.83 2.84
C VAL A 196 -26.72 -16.37 1.58
N LYS A 197 -26.27 -17.29 0.73
CA LYS A 197 -25.58 -16.96 -0.53
C LYS A 197 -26.49 -16.21 -1.52
N LEU A 198 -27.76 -16.59 -1.61
CA LEU A 198 -28.76 -15.83 -2.38
C LEU A 198 -28.96 -14.42 -1.82
N ALA A 199 -28.99 -14.27 -0.49
CA ALA A 199 -29.19 -12.97 0.15
C ALA A 199 -28.04 -11.96 -0.12
N VAL A 200 -26.82 -12.40 -0.44
CA VAL A 200 -25.62 -11.55 -0.64
C VAL A 200 -25.89 -10.34 -1.55
N GLY A 201 -26.46 -10.58 -2.74
CA GLY A 201 -26.75 -9.52 -3.72
C GLY A 201 -28.04 -8.73 -3.45
N GLU A 202 -28.88 -9.18 -2.51
CA GLU A 202 -30.16 -8.55 -2.21
C GLU A 202 -30.02 -7.33 -1.29
N SER A 203 -30.98 -6.42 -1.38
CA SER A 203 -31.18 -5.32 -0.42
C SER A 203 -31.12 -5.83 1.03
N SER A 204 -30.31 -5.16 1.84
CA SER A 204 -30.02 -5.52 3.23
C SER A 204 -31.29 -5.70 4.06
N GLY A 205 -31.27 -6.65 5.00
CA GLY A 205 -32.47 -7.04 5.73
C GLY A 205 -32.18 -7.73 7.05
N TRP A 206 -33.25 -8.00 7.80
CA TRP A 206 -33.18 -8.70 9.07
C TRP A 206 -32.94 -10.19 8.85
N ALA A 207 -32.14 -10.82 9.71
CA ALA A 207 -31.84 -12.25 9.66
C ALA A 207 -33.10 -13.15 9.69
N ASN A 208 -34.22 -12.64 10.22
CA ASN A 208 -35.52 -13.31 10.16
C ASN A 208 -35.99 -13.60 8.71
N ARG A 209 -35.66 -12.76 7.72
CA ARG A 209 -35.98 -13.00 6.30
C ARG A 209 -35.32 -14.28 5.76
N VAL A 210 -34.10 -14.58 6.24
CA VAL A 210 -33.38 -15.82 5.88
C VAL A 210 -33.92 -17.02 6.65
N TYR A 211 -34.35 -16.84 7.91
CA TYR A 211 -35.02 -17.87 8.68
C TYR A 211 -36.36 -18.31 8.06
N GLU A 212 -37.20 -17.36 7.65
CA GLU A 212 -38.48 -17.64 6.98
C GLU A 212 -38.25 -18.35 5.63
N ARG A 213 -37.28 -17.89 4.83
CA ARG A 213 -36.90 -18.55 3.57
C ARG A 213 -36.36 -19.97 3.77
N LEU A 214 -35.55 -20.20 4.82
CA LEU A 214 -35.09 -21.54 5.20
C LEU A 214 -36.27 -22.46 5.52
N LEU A 215 -37.28 -22.00 6.25
CA LEU A 215 -38.49 -22.79 6.53
C LEU A 215 -39.30 -23.07 5.25
N THR A 216 -39.48 -22.08 4.37
CA THR A 216 -40.15 -22.27 3.07
C THR A 216 -39.42 -23.29 2.20
N ALA A 217 -38.09 -23.21 2.11
CA ALA A 217 -37.28 -24.17 1.36
C ALA A 217 -37.35 -25.58 1.96
N LEU A 218 -37.24 -25.72 3.29
CA LEU A 218 -37.43 -27.00 3.99
C LEU A 218 -38.83 -27.59 3.78
N HIS A 219 -39.87 -26.76 3.70
CA HIS A 219 -41.23 -27.23 3.46
C HIS A 219 -41.44 -27.69 2.01
N ALA A 220 -40.84 -26.99 1.04
CA ALA A 220 -40.93 -27.32 -0.38
C ALA A 220 -40.09 -28.57 -0.75
N GLU A 221 -38.85 -28.65 -0.26
CA GLU A 221 -37.91 -29.71 -0.66
C GLU A 221 -38.01 -30.95 0.25
N HIS A 222 -38.46 -30.83 1.51
CA HIS A 222 -38.59 -31.94 2.47
C HIS A 222 -39.96 -31.98 3.20
N PRO A 223 -41.12 -31.95 2.50
CA PRO A 223 -42.44 -31.80 3.12
C PRO A 223 -42.78 -32.89 4.15
N SER A 224 -42.37 -34.14 3.91
CA SER A 224 -42.60 -35.28 4.82
C SER A 224 -41.78 -35.24 6.11
N GLU A 225 -40.57 -34.68 6.06
CA GLU A 225 -39.69 -34.52 7.23
C GLU A 225 -39.73 -33.10 7.84
N TYR A 226 -40.51 -32.18 7.28
CA TYR A 226 -40.53 -30.77 7.69
C TYR A 226 -40.68 -30.58 9.22
N LYS A 227 -41.58 -31.31 9.88
CA LYS A 227 -41.78 -31.24 11.35
C LYS A 227 -40.58 -31.71 12.19
N LYS A 228 -39.66 -32.48 11.60
CA LYS A 228 -38.42 -33.00 12.22
C LYS A 228 -37.23 -32.09 11.90
N LEU A 229 -37.23 -31.44 10.74
CA LEU A 229 -36.13 -30.58 10.25
C LEU A 229 -36.30 -29.09 10.60
N ALA A 230 -37.52 -28.62 10.83
CA ALA A 230 -37.80 -27.23 11.19
C ALA A 230 -37.15 -26.87 12.54
N ILE A 231 -36.10 -26.05 12.48
CA ILE A 231 -35.42 -25.52 13.67
C ILE A 231 -36.16 -24.30 14.21
N SER A 232 -36.17 -24.11 15.54
CA SER A 232 -36.74 -22.91 16.17
C SER A 232 -35.85 -21.67 15.93
N PRO A 233 -36.38 -20.43 16.06
CA PRO A 233 -35.60 -19.21 15.80
C PRO A 233 -34.34 -19.13 16.68
N ALA A 234 -34.45 -19.49 17.95
CA ALA A 234 -33.33 -19.56 18.88
C ALA A 234 -32.26 -20.58 18.46
N THR A 235 -32.62 -21.63 17.73
CA THR A 235 -31.66 -22.59 17.15
C THR A 235 -31.04 -22.04 15.87
N PHE A 236 -31.80 -21.38 14.99
CA PHE A 236 -31.29 -20.66 13.82
C PHE A 236 -30.24 -19.60 14.20
N TYR A 237 -30.53 -18.71 15.17
CA TYR A 237 -29.59 -17.68 15.62
C TYR A 237 -28.32 -18.26 16.27
N ARG A 238 -28.40 -19.44 16.89
CA ARG A 238 -27.22 -20.18 17.39
C ARG A 238 -26.45 -20.89 16.28
N LEU A 239 -27.12 -21.32 15.20
CA LEU A 239 -26.53 -21.99 14.06
C LEU A 239 -25.74 -21.00 13.19
N ILE A 240 -26.33 -19.88 12.77
CA ILE A 240 -25.61 -18.85 11.99
C ILE A 240 -24.37 -18.36 12.74
N LYS A 241 -24.48 -18.12 14.06
CA LYS A 241 -23.35 -17.71 14.91
C LYS A 241 -22.23 -18.77 15.02
N ARG A 242 -22.56 -20.07 14.87
CA ARG A 242 -21.56 -21.16 14.81
C ARG A 242 -20.90 -21.28 13.44
N LEU A 243 -21.63 -20.96 12.38
CA LEU A 243 -21.15 -20.93 11.00
C LEU A 243 -20.42 -19.61 10.64
N GLY A 244 -20.06 -18.78 11.63
CA GLY A 244 -19.43 -17.46 11.43
C GLY A 244 -20.36 -16.36 10.90
N ILE A 245 -21.57 -16.71 10.45
CA ILE A 245 -22.54 -15.80 9.84
C ILE A 245 -23.21 -14.95 10.93
N SER A 246 -22.80 -13.69 11.05
CA SER A 246 -23.41 -12.74 11.99
C SER A 246 -24.75 -12.20 11.46
N ALA A 247 -25.70 -11.90 12.36
CA ALA A 247 -26.94 -11.22 11.97
C ALA A 247 -26.69 -9.80 11.42
N ALA A 248 -25.57 -9.18 11.80
CA ALA A 248 -25.12 -7.89 11.27
C ALA A 248 -24.59 -7.97 9.82
N TYR A 249 -24.05 -9.11 9.39
CA TYR A 249 -23.63 -9.33 7.99
C TYR A 249 -24.80 -9.10 7.04
N LEU A 250 -25.94 -9.75 7.28
CA LEU A 250 -27.16 -9.62 6.45
C LEU A 250 -27.76 -8.20 6.44
N GLN A 251 -27.45 -7.39 7.45
CA GLN A 251 -27.82 -5.98 7.55
C GLN A 251 -26.78 -5.04 6.92
N ALA A 252 -25.53 -5.48 6.75
CA ALA A 252 -24.46 -4.68 6.17
C ALA A 252 -24.80 -4.25 4.73
N PRO A 253 -24.23 -3.12 4.24
CA PRO A 253 -24.47 -2.65 2.87
C PRO A 253 -24.18 -3.75 1.85
N VAL A 254 -25.00 -3.84 0.80
CA VAL A 254 -24.86 -4.87 -0.26
C VAL A 254 -23.42 -4.91 -0.81
N ARG A 255 -22.80 -3.74 -1.00
CA ARG A 255 -21.40 -3.61 -1.39
C ARG A 255 -20.46 -4.35 -0.43
N ASN A 256 -20.51 -4.09 0.87
CA ASN A 256 -19.62 -4.74 1.85
C ASN A 256 -19.75 -6.28 1.84
N ARG A 257 -20.95 -6.81 1.59
CA ARG A 257 -21.17 -8.27 1.47
C ARG A 257 -20.57 -8.82 0.17
N LEU A 258 -20.78 -8.13 -0.95
CA LEU A 258 -20.14 -8.47 -2.22
C LEU A 258 -18.61 -8.37 -2.12
N ASP A 259 -18.06 -7.35 -1.47
CA ASP A 259 -16.61 -7.18 -1.27
C ASP A 259 -16.04 -8.33 -0.41
N GLN A 260 -16.80 -8.81 0.59
CA GLN A 260 -16.44 -9.97 1.41
C GLN A 260 -16.54 -11.32 0.67
N GLU A 261 -17.53 -11.50 -0.22
CA GLU A 261 -17.69 -12.75 -1.00
C GLU A 261 -16.79 -12.80 -2.25
N ASN A 262 -16.39 -11.64 -2.79
CA ASN A 262 -15.34 -11.52 -3.81
C ASN A 262 -13.92 -11.51 -3.21
N SER A 263 -13.77 -11.62 -1.89
CA SER A 263 -12.45 -11.73 -1.26
C SER A 263 -11.78 -13.05 -1.68
N PRO A 264 -10.46 -13.06 -1.92
CA PRO A 264 -9.75 -14.25 -2.41
C PRO A 264 -9.87 -15.40 -1.41
N ALA A 265 -10.09 -16.62 -1.94
CA ALA A 265 -10.05 -17.83 -1.14
C ALA A 265 -8.65 -18.05 -0.54
N SER A 266 -8.59 -18.64 0.65
CA SER A 266 -7.32 -19.01 1.30
C SER A 266 -6.67 -20.21 0.58
N PRO A 267 -5.34 -20.26 0.40
CA PRO A 267 -4.34 -19.25 0.83
C PRO A 267 -4.33 -18.01 -0.08
N PHE A 268 -4.45 -16.83 0.53
CA PHE A 268 -4.31 -15.56 -0.19
C PHE A 268 -2.84 -15.29 -0.51
N THR A 269 -2.47 -15.46 -1.78
CA THR A 269 -1.20 -14.92 -2.31
C THR A 269 -1.37 -13.43 -2.63
N PRO A 270 -0.68 -12.52 -1.92
CA PRO A 270 -0.74 -11.10 -2.24
C PRO A 270 -0.06 -10.81 -3.57
N THR A 271 -0.57 -9.81 -4.30
CA THR A 271 0.09 -9.27 -5.49
C THR A 271 1.45 -8.71 -5.12
N THR A 272 2.51 -9.49 -5.37
CA THR A 272 3.89 -9.08 -5.17
C THR A 272 4.39 -8.28 -6.37
N ALA A 273 5.25 -7.31 -6.07
CA ALA A 273 6.16 -6.68 -7.00
C ALA A 273 7.52 -6.67 -6.30
N THR A 274 8.57 -6.98 -7.05
CA THR A 274 9.93 -7.20 -6.55
C THR A 274 10.91 -6.15 -7.06
N MET A 275 10.56 -5.45 -8.13
CA MET A 275 11.37 -4.39 -8.74
C MET A 275 10.64 -3.04 -8.72
N LEU A 276 11.43 -1.96 -8.74
CA LEU A 276 10.98 -0.58 -8.88
C LEU A 276 10.12 -0.41 -10.14
N GLY A 277 8.91 0.11 -9.96
CA GLY A 277 7.97 0.40 -11.04
C GLY A 277 7.37 -0.84 -11.73
N GLU A 278 7.73 -2.06 -11.31
CA GLU A 278 7.22 -3.32 -11.89
C GLU A 278 5.69 -3.34 -11.95
N GLN A 279 5.06 -2.81 -10.90
CA GLN A 279 3.63 -2.56 -10.84
C GLN A 279 3.35 -1.29 -10.05
N VAL A 280 2.77 -0.30 -10.72
CA VAL A 280 2.23 0.91 -10.10
C VAL A 280 0.70 0.83 -10.13
N GLN A 281 0.02 1.04 -9.01
CA GLN A 281 -1.45 1.11 -8.96
C GLN A 281 -1.89 2.58 -9.04
N ILE A 282 -2.86 2.88 -9.91
CA ILE A 282 -3.45 4.22 -10.09
C ILE A 282 -4.96 4.16 -9.90
N ASP A 283 -5.49 5.03 -9.05
CA ASP A 283 -6.91 5.08 -8.71
C ASP A 283 -7.31 6.45 -8.14
N SER A 284 -8.62 6.72 -8.02
CA SER A 284 -9.20 7.97 -7.49
C SER A 284 -10.13 7.72 -6.30
N THR A 285 -10.01 8.53 -5.25
CA THR A 285 -10.93 8.52 -4.09
C THR A 285 -11.44 9.90 -3.74
N GLY A 286 -12.68 10.00 -3.26
CA GLY A 286 -13.17 11.24 -2.67
C GLY A 286 -12.43 11.52 -1.36
N LEU A 287 -11.80 12.68 -1.23
CA LEU A 287 -11.25 13.13 0.06
C LEU A 287 -12.39 13.57 0.96
N ASP A 288 -12.29 13.22 2.24
CA ASP A 288 -13.27 13.61 3.26
C ASP A 288 -12.99 15.06 3.74
N ILE A 289 -12.70 15.98 2.80
CA ILE A 289 -12.24 17.36 3.05
C ILE A 289 -13.01 18.34 2.14
N LEU A 290 -13.43 19.47 2.71
CA LEU A 290 -13.87 20.66 1.98
C LEU A 290 -12.71 21.64 1.78
N ALA A 291 -12.61 22.20 0.59
CA ALA A 291 -11.63 23.20 0.20
C ALA A 291 -12.30 24.38 -0.52
N VAL A 292 -11.54 25.45 -0.77
CA VAL A 292 -11.93 26.57 -1.62
C VAL A 292 -11.54 26.24 -3.06
N GLY A 293 -12.52 26.21 -3.96
CA GLY A 293 -12.30 25.99 -5.40
C GLY A 293 -11.79 27.25 -6.11
N ASP A 294 -11.44 27.10 -7.40
CA ASP A 294 -10.91 28.18 -8.25
C ASP A 294 -11.85 29.40 -8.31
N ASP A 295 -13.16 29.16 -8.16
CA ASP A 295 -14.21 30.18 -8.13
C ASP A 295 -14.43 30.80 -6.73
N GLY A 296 -13.66 30.45 -5.71
CA GLY A 296 -13.82 30.96 -4.35
C GLY A 296 -14.99 30.37 -3.55
N PHE A 297 -15.73 29.39 -4.07
CA PHE A 297 -16.76 28.67 -3.32
C PHE A 297 -16.21 27.39 -2.65
N THR A 298 -16.92 26.93 -1.63
CA THR A 298 -16.62 25.66 -0.96
C THR A 298 -16.94 24.46 -1.86
N VAL A 299 -15.96 23.59 -2.08
CA VAL A 299 -16.07 22.39 -2.90
C VAL A 299 -15.47 21.17 -2.18
N SER A 300 -15.97 19.98 -2.45
CA SER A 300 -15.35 18.74 -1.97
C SER A 300 -14.11 18.40 -2.80
N ALA A 301 -13.11 17.79 -2.19
CA ALA A 301 -11.90 17.35 -2.90
C ALA A 301 -11.96 15.87 -3.34
N GLU A 302 -11.24 15.53 -4.40
CA GLU A 302 -11.00 14.19 -4.91
C GLU A 302 -9.49 14.01 -5.12
N LEU A 303 -8.92 12.92 -4.64
CA LEU A 303 -7.50 12.60 -4.74
C LEU A 303 -7.31 11.43 -5.70
N THR A 304 -6.44 11.60 -6.68
CA THR A 304 -5.91 10.51 -7.50
C THR A 304 -4.45 10.31 -7.16
N CYS A 305 -4.04 9.06 -6.94
CA CYS A 305 -2.65 8.71 -6.59
C CYS A 305 -2.09 7.67 -7.55
N ALA A 306 -0.77 7.71 -7.73
CA ALA A 306 0.04 6.61 -8.25
C ALA A 306 0.94 6.08 -7.12
N ILE A 307 0.86 4.78 -6.82
CA ILE A 307 1.69 4.11 -5.81
C ILE A 307 2.43 2.93 -6.40
N ASP A 308 3.74 2.87 -6.18
CA ASP A 308 4.57 1.71 -6.51
C ASP A 308 4.31 0.56 -5.51
N VAL A 309 4.07 -0.66 -6.02
CA VAL A 309 3.66 -1.80 -5.18
C VAL A 309 4.81 -2.39 -4.37
N ALA A 310 6.05 -2.31 -4.87
CA ALA A 310 7.24 -2.87 -4.22
C ALA A 310 7.69 -2.02 -3.02
N THR A 311 7.84 -0.71 -3.22
CA THR A 311 8.26 0.27 -2.21
C THR A 311 7.12 0.85 -1.37
N ARG A 312 5.87 0.77 -1.84
CA ARG A 312 4.72 1.52 -1.29
C ARG A 312 4.91 3.04 -1.33
N SER A 313 5.85 3.56 -2.13
CA SER A 313 6.02 4.99 -2.33
C SER A 313 4.89 5.57 -3.16
N ILE A 314 4.28 6.66 -2.67
CA ILE A 314 3.39 7.50 -3.49
C ILE A 314 4.28 8.33 -4.42
N ILE A 315 4.32 7.97 -5.70
CA ILE A 315 5.21 8.57 -6.71
C ILE A 315 4.55 9.72 -7.48
N GLY A 316 3.22 9.79 -7.43
CA GLY A 316 2.44 10.95 -7.84
C GLY A 316 1.16 11.07 -7.01
N ALA A 317 0.77 12.28 -6.67
CA ALA A 317 -0.50 12.59 -6.02
C ALA A 317 -1.12 13.84 -6.65
N MET A 318 -2.44 13.86 -6.83
CA MET A 318 -3.13 15.00 -7.44
C MET A 318 -4.53 15.17 -6.85
N ILE A 319 -4.77 16.33 -6.24
CA ILE A 319 -6.06 16.74 -5.69
C ILE A 319 -6.80 17.59 -6.72
N VAL A 320 -8.05 17.23 -7.03
CA VAL A 320 -8.95 18.01 -7.88
C VAL A 320 -10.26 18.32 -7.15
N PRO A 321 -10.88 19.49 -7.39
CA PRO A 321 -12.19 19.81 -6.84
C PRO A 321 -13.28 19.01 -7.57
N LYS A 322 -14.23 18.50 -6.80
CA LYS A 322 -15.35 17.67 -7.26
C LYS A 322 -16.63 18.49 -7.40
N SER A 323 -16.79 19.17 -8.54
CA SER A 323 -17.96 20.00 -8.89
C SER A 323 -18.81 19.41 -10.03
N PRO A 324 -20.13 19.25 -9.85
CA PRO A 324 -21.00 18.74 -10.91
C PRO A 324 -21.26 19.84 -11.97
N GLY A 325 -20.82 19.59 -13.21
CA GLY A 325 -20.99 20.56 -14.31
C GLY A 325 -22.45 20.94 -14.58
N ARG A 326 -22.67 22.18 -15.03
CA ARG A 326 -24.00 22.81 -15.15
C ARG A 326 -24.51 22.73 -16.60
N GLY A 327 -25.74 22.27 -16.78
CA GLY A 327 -26.39 22.15 -18.08
C GLY A 327 -27.11 20.79 -18.31
N PRO A 328 -27.74 20.59 -19.48
CA PRO A 328 -28.38 19.33 -19.85
C PRO A 328 -27.40 18.15 -19.86
N ARG A 329 -27.91 16.91 -19.74
CA ARG A 329 -27.09 15.69 -19.98
C ARG A 329 -26.41 15.79 -21.36
N GLY A 330 -25.11 15.50 -21.42
CA GLY A 330 -24.29 15.63 -22.64
C GLY A 330 -23.82 17.05 -22.99
N ARG A 331 -24.31 18.11 -22.34
CA ARG A 331 -23.87 19.51 -22.56
C ARG A 331 -23.69 20.28 -21.24
N ARG A 332 -22.94 19.69 -20.30
CA ARG A 332 -22.57 20.33 -19.02
C ARG A 332 -21.25 21.08 -19.18
N LEU A 333 -21.25 22.38 -18.87
CA LEU A 333 -20.03 23.20 -18.77
C LEU A 333 -19.65 23.40 -17.29
N GLY A 334 -18.37 23.69 -17.01
CA GLY A 334 -17.92 24.08 -15.68
C GLY A 334 -18.08 22.97 -14.65
N GLY A 335 -17.68 21.74 -15.01
CA GLY A 335 -17.71 20.58 -14.13
C GLY A 335 -16.31 19.99 -13.95
N ARG A 336 -15.97 19.62 -12.72
CA ARG A 336 -14.62 19.15 -12.38
C ARG A 336 -14.68 17.92 -11.45
N ALA A 337 -13.79 16.99 -11.76
CA ALA A 337 -13.50 15.70 -11.14
C ALA A 337 -12.23 15.21 -11.86
N THR A 338 -11.72 14.04 -11.50
CA THR A 338 -10.56 13.46 -12.21
C THR A 338 -10.86 13.30 -13.70
N ARG A 339 -10.02 13.86 -14.56
CA ARG A 339 -10.03 13.75 -16.03
C ARG A 339 -8.84 12.90 -16.50
N THR A 340 -8.91 12.36 -17.72
CA THR A 340 -7.79 11.69 -18.43
C THR A 340 -6.43 12.35 -18.22
N PHE A 341 -6.37 13.68 -18.36
CA PHE A 341 -5.13 14.42 -18.28
C PHE A 341 -4.50 14.40 -16.89
N ASP A 342 -5.29 14.26 -15.83
CA ASP A 342 -4.80 14.21 -14.45
C ASP A 342 -3.99 12.93 -14.20
N ALA A 343 -4.38 11.83 -14.83
CA ALA A 343 -3.61 10.59 -14.85
C ALA A 343 -2.29 10.74 -15.62
N THR A 344 -2.26 11.56 -16.68
CA THR A 344 -1.03 11.91 -17.41
C THR A 344 -0.09 12.78 -16.57
N LEU A 345 -0.62 13.73 -15.79
CA LEU A 345 0.17 14.52 -14.84
C LEU A 345 0.75 13.67 -13.71
N LEU A 346 0.04 12.62 -13.28
CA LEU A 346 0.55 11.64 -12.29
C LEU A 346 1.71 10.80 -12.83
N LEU A 347 1.68 10.41 -14.11
CA LEU A 347 2.82 9.73 -14.75
C LEU A 347 4.03 10.65 -14.82
N ALA A 348 3.84 11.90 -15.26
CA ALA A 348 4.93 12.88 -15.34
C ALA A 348 5.55 13.18 -13.96
N GLN A 349 4.73 13.26 -12.90
CA GLN A 349 5.17 13.36 -11.51
C GLN A 349 6.06 12.20 -11.05
N ALA A 350 5.85 10.99 -11.56
CA ALA A 350 6.65 9.82 -11.23
C ALA A 350 8.00 9.77 -11.97
N LEU A 351 8.13 10.51 -13.08
CA LEU A 351 9.31 10.55 -13.95
C LEU A 351 10.25 11.74 -13.69
N ALA A 352 9.87 12.67 -12.79
CA ALA A 352 10.64 13.88 -12.51
C ALA A 352 10.79 14.12 -10.99
N PRO A 353 11.96 14.58 -10.52
CA PRO A 353 12.13 15.07 -9.16
C PRO A 353 11.14 16.21 -8.86
N MET A 354 10.43 16.13 -7.73
CA MET A 354 9.57 17.22 -7.26
C MET A 354 10.42 18.18 -6.42
N PRO A 355 10.54 19.48 -6.75
CA PRO A 355 11.29 20.43 -5.94
C PRO A 355 10.61 20.66 -4.57
N GLY A 356 11.39 20.81 -3.51
CA GLY A 356 10.86 21.28 -2.22
C GLY A 356 10.38 22.72 -2.31
N ARG A 357 9.20 23.04 -1.76
CA ARG A 357 8.61 24.39 -1.87
C ARG A 357 8.95 25.28 -0.66
N ALA A 358 8.94 26.59 -0.89
CA ALA A 358 9.33 27.59 0.11
C ALA A 358 8.38 27.61 1.32
N GLY A 359 8.90 27.29 2.51
CA GLY A 359 8.13 27.20 3.76
C GLY A 359 7.92 25.78 4.28
N TRP A 360 8.28 24.76 3.49
CA TRP A 360 8.35 23.37 3.95
C TRP A 360 9.48 23.17 4.97
N SER A 361 9.37 22.12 5.79
CA SER A 361 10.46 21.69 6.66
C SER A 361 11.67 21.17 5.85
N PRO A 362 12.92 21.46 6.27
CA PRO A 362 14.12 20.85 5.67
C PRO A 362 14.14 19.32 5.71
N LEU A 363 13.41 18.70 6.65
CA LEU A 363 13.25 17.24 6.72
C LEU A 363 12.35 16.67 5.59
N ALA A 364 11.72 17.53 4.78
CA ALA A 364 10.95 17.15 3.60
C ALA A 364 11.84 16.97 2.36
N LEU A 365 13.13 17.29 2.43
CA LEU A 365 14.06 17.25 1.30
C LEU A 365 14.75 15.87 1.19
N ALA A 366 15.08 15.46 -0.04
CA ALA A 366 15.71 14.17 -0.32
C ALA A 366 17.05 13.99 0.42
N GLU A 367 17.85 15.06 0.49
CA GLU A 367 19.10 15.18 1.27
C GLU A 367 18.97 14.80 2.75
N ARG A 368 17.75 14.91 3.32
CA ARG A 368 17.45 14.70 4.74
C ARG A 368 16.53 13.50 4.96
N SER A 369 16.64 12.49 4.10
CA SER A 369 15.81 11.28 4.09
C SER A 369 16.63 10.02 3.79
N ASP A 370 16.03 8.84 3.97
CA ASP A 370 16.67 7.54 3.72
C ASP A 370 16.99 7.22 2.23
N LEU A 371 16.71 8.14 1.29
CA LEU A 371 17.00 7.97 -0.15
C LEU A 371 18.52 7.93 -0.42
N PRO A 372 18.99 7.28 -1.51
CA PRO A 372 20.41 7.25 -1.88
C PRO A 372 20.79 8.57 -2.57
N TYR A 373 20.72 9.68 -1.83
CA TYR A 373 20.68 11.04 -2.38
C TYR A 373 21.90 11.40 -3.24
N ALA A 374 23.11 10.97 -2.84
CA ALA A 374 24.33 11.24 -3.60
C ALA A 374 24.28 10.59 -5.00
N ASP A 375 23.88 9.32 -5.07
CA ASP A 375 23.76 8.57 -6.32
C ASP A 375 22.62 9.11 -7.19
N LEU A 376 21.50 9.51 -6.57
CA LEU A 376 20.38 10.14 -7.27
C LEU A 376 20.76 11.50 -7.88
N VAL A 377 21.56 12.32 -7.19
CA VAL A 377 22.07 13.60 -7.73
C VAL A 377 23.10 13.39 -8.83
N ALA A 378 23.95 12.36 -8.72
CA ALA A 378 24.90 11.98 -9.76
C ALA A 378 24.18 11.49 -11.05
N CYS A 379 23.05 10.80 -10.92
CA CYS A 379 22.24 10.33 -12.04
C CYS A 379 21.26 11.38 -12.62
N ASP A 380 20.75 12.30 -11.80
CA ASP A 380 19.87 13.39 -12.22
C ASP A 380 20.10 14.64 -11.34
N PRO A 381 20.86 15.65 -11.82
CA PRO A 381 21.16 16.86 -11.04
C PRO A 381 19.93 17.62 -10.53
N ARG A 382 18.75 17.41 -11.15
CA ARG A 382 17.46 18.00 -10.73
C ARG A 382 16.95 17.46 -9.39
N MET A 383 17.57 16.40 -8.86
CA MET A 383 17.39 15.93 -7.48
C MET A 383 17.90 16.93 -6.43
N THR A 384 18.76 17.88 -6.81
CA THR A 384 19.28 18.92 -5.91
C THR A 384 18.13 19.79 -5.39
N GLY A 385 17.90 19.78 -4.08
CA GLY A 385 16.76 20.49 -3.46
C GLY A 385 15.39 19.84 -3.72
N ALA A 386 15.35 18.61 -4.24
CA ALA A 386 14.11 17.85 -4.39
C ALA A 386 13.53 17.41 -3.03
N ALA A 387 12.23 17.14 -3.03
CA ALA A 387 11.50 16.54 -1.93
C ALA A 387 11.91 15.06 -1.73
N ALA A 388 11.70 14.53 -0.53
CA ALA A 388 11.95 13.13 -0.16
C ALA A 388 10.95 12.12 -0.76
N ARG A 389 10.55 12.34 -2.02
CA ARG A 389 9.68 11.45 -2.82
C ARG A 389 10.52 10.83 -3.94
N PRO A 390 10.65 9.50 -4.02
CA PRO A 390 11.48 8.86 -5.05
C PRO A 390 10.88 9.02 -6.45
N VAL A 391 11.77 9.09 -7.44
CA VAL A 391 11.44 9.03 -8.87
C VAL A 391 11.43 7.56 -9.29
N ILE A 392 10.32 7.08 -9.86
CA ILE A 392 10.14 5.68 -10.26
C ILE A 392 9.44 5.65 -11.62
N ARG A 393 10.14 5.22 -12.66
CA ARG A 393 9.54 4.95 -13.97
C ARG A 393 8.62 3.72 -13.87
N PRO A 394 7.30 3.83 -14.11
CA PRO A 394 6.43 2.66 -14.15
C PRO A 394 6.81 1.77 -15.35
N LYS A 395 6.98 0.47 -15.10
CA LYS A 395 7.07 -0.59 -16.12
C LYS A 395 5.64 -1.05 -16.50
N MET A 396 4.75 -1.11 -15.51
CA MET A 396 3.31 -1.36 -15.67
C MET A 396 2.47 -0.43 -14.79
N VAL A 397 1.33 0.04 -15.30
CA VAL A 397 0.28 0.69 -14.51
C VAL A 397 -0.98 -0.17 -14.46
N VAL A 398 -1.45 -0.44 -13.25
CA VAL A 398 -2.74 -1.07 -12.96
C VAL A 398 -3.78 0.01 -12.71
N VAL A 399 -4.84 0.00 -13.52
CA VAL A 399 -5.87 1.05 -13.52
C VAL A 399 -7.27 0.44 -13.36
N ASP A 400 -8.21 1.21 -12.79
CA ASP A 400 -9.61 0.80 -12.75
C ASP A 400 -10.28 0.90 -14.15
N HIS A 401 -11.42 0.24 -14.33
CA HIS A 401 -12.26 0.31 -15.52
C HIS A 401 -12.88 1.70 -15.79
N GLY A 402 -12.58 2.71 -14.98
CA GLY A 402 -12.98 4.10 -15.20
C GLY A 402 -12.62 4.59 -16.61
N SER A 403 -13.54 5.28 -17.28
CA SER A 403 -13.35 5.75 -18.67
C SER A 403 -12.16 6.71 -18.83
N ILE A 404 -11.74 7.38 -17.76
CA ILE A 404 -10.56 8.25 -17.72
C ILE A 404 -9.26 7.47 -18.03
N TYR A 405 -9.12 6.24 -17.53
CA TYR A 405 -7.92 5.42 -17.71
C TYR A 405 -7.92 4.58 -19.00
N ARG A 406 -9.07 4.49 -19.68
CA ARG A 406 -9.25 3.80 -20.97
C ARG A 406 -9.34 4.77 -22.16
N SER A 407 -8.79 5.96 -21.99
CA SER A 407 -8.79 7.00 -23.03
C SER A 407 -7.55 6.90 -23.92
N GLU A 408 -7.74 7.09 -25.22
CA GLU A 408 -6.72 7.01 -26.28
C GLU A 408 -5.42 7.73 -25.88
N HIS A 409 -5.51 9.03 -25.53
CA HIS A 409 -4.37 9.83 -25.08
C HIS A 409 -3.58 9.24 -23.89
N PHE A 410 -4.23 8.62 -22.90
CA PHE A 410 -3.52 8.02 -21.77
C PHE A 410 -2.77 6.75 -22.19
N VAL A 411 -3.38 5.94 -23.07
CA VAL A 411 -2.78 4.73 -23.64
C VAL A 411 -1.62 5.10 -24.58
N ASP A 412 -1.77 6.14 -25.42
CA ASP A 412 -0.73 6.66 -26.29
C ASP A 412 0.49 7.14 -25.49
N VAL A 413 0.26 7.94 -24.45
CA VAL A 413 1.34 8.42 -23.58
C VAL A 413 2.04 7.25 -22.89
N CYS A 414 1.30 6.31 -22.29
CA CYS A 414 1.89 5.11 -21.69
C CYS A 414 2.72 4.32 -22.72
N THR A 415 2.19 4.10 -23.92
CA THR A 415 2.88 3.38 -25.00
C THR A 415 4.17 4.09 -25.44
N SER A 416 4.13 5.43 -25.59
CA SER A 416 5.32 6.23 -25.95
C SER A 416 6.41 6.20 -24.86
N LEU A 417 6.02 5.99 -23.60
CA LEU A 417 6.91 5.84 -22.45
C LEU A 417 7.27 4.37 -22.16
N GLN A 418 6.84 3.43 -23.01
CA GLN A 418 7.01 1.97 -22.88
C GLN A 418 6.38 1.38 -21.59
N ILE A 419 5.30 1.99 -21.12
CA ILE A 419 4.56 1.60 -19.91
C ILE A 419 3.37 0.72 -20.31
N SER A 420 3.27 -0.48 -19.73
CA SER A 420 2.15 -1.38 -19.99
C SER A 420 0.91 -0.99 -19.16
N VAL A 421 -0.24 -0.75 -19.82
CA VAL A 421 -1.51 -0.45 -19.13
C VAL A 421 -2.31 -1.73 -18.91
N ARG A 422 -2.59 -2.09 -17.65
CA ARG A 422 -3.39 -3.26 -17.28
C ARG A 422 -4.66 -2.85 -16.52
N PRO A 423 -5.86 -3.04 -17.08
CA PRO A 423 -7.09 -2.95 -16.30
C PRO A 423 -7.07 -3.96 -15.14
N ALA A 424 -7.38 -3.51 -13.93
CA ALA A 424 -7.64 -4.39 -12.79
C ALA A 424 -8.83 -5.31 -13.09
N ARG A 425 -8.72 -6.61 -12.81
CA ARG A 425 -9.75 -7.60 -13.16
C ARG A 425 -11.08 -7.29 -12.45
N GLU A 426 -12.21 -7.46 -13.16
CA GLU A 426 -13.53 -7.29 -12.54
C GLU A 426 -13.67 -8.20 -11.30
N ARG A 427 -14.28 -7.66 -10.22
CA ARG A 427 -14.56 -8.38 -8.97
C ARG A 427 -13.33 -9.06 -8.33
N THR A 428 -12.12 -8.56 -8.60
CA THR A 428 -10.86 -9.11 -8.08
C THR A 428 -10.17 -8.09 -7.16
N PRO A 429 -10.40 -8.10 -5.84
CA PRO A 429 -9.89 -7.08 -4.93
C PRO A 429 -8.35 -7.03 -4.83
N THR A 430 -7.67 -8.12 -5.17
CA THR A 430 -6.22 -8.29 -5.05
C THR A 430 -5.42 -7.36 -5.96
N ASP A 431 -6.00 -6.95 -7.10
CA ASP A 431 -5.33 -6.12 -8.11
C ASP A 431 -5.14 -4.66 -7.66
N LYS A 432 -5.91 -4.19 -6.67
CA LYS A 432 -5.91 -2.79 -6.17
C LYS A 432 -5.76 -2.66 -4.64
N ALA A 433 -5.57 -3.76 -3.92
CA ALA A 433 -5.51 -3.78 -2.46
C ALA A 433 -4.45 -2.83 -1.85
N VAL A 434 -3.37 -2.52 -2.57
CA VAL A 434 -2.31 -1.63 -2.09
C VAL A 434 -2.74 -0.16 -2.13
N ILE A 435 -3.36 0.30 -3.23
CA ILE A 435 -3.87 1.67 -3.30
C ILE A 435 -5.12 1.90 -2.43
N GLU A 436 -5.99 0.89 -2.28
CA GLU A 436 -7.16 0.98 -1.40
C GLU A 436 -6.78 1.06 0.09
N SER A 437 -5.77 0.29 0.51
CA SER A 437 -5.17 0.41 1.84
C SER A 437 -4.50 1.78 2.03
N THR A 438 -3.81 2.27 1.00
CA THR A 438 -3.16 3.60 1.01
C THR A 438 -4.16 4.74 1.18
N PHE A 439 -5.26 4.76 0.44
CA PHE A 439 -6.33 5.74 0.67
C PHE A 439 -6.93 5.64 2.07
N SER A 440 -7.10 4.42 2.59
CA SER A 440 -7.57 4.19 3.96
C SER A 440 -6.58 4.71 5.01
N ALA A 441 -5.29 4.72 4.71
CA ALA A 441 -4.23 5.28 5.55
C ALA A 441 -4.17 6.81 5.44
N ILE A 442 -4.20 7.38 4.23
CA ILE A 442 -4.25 8.85 4.00
C ILE A 442 -5.45 9.47 4.72
N LYS A 443 -6.63 8.85 4.65
CA LYS A 443 -7.83 9.35 5.38
C LYS A 443 -7.66 9.39 6.90
N LYS A 444 -6.88 8.47 7.48
CA LYS A 444 -6.59 8.40 8.92
C LYS A 444 -5.42 9.31 9.33
N MET A 445 -4.38 9.42 8.52
CA MET A 445 -3.09 10.02 8.92
C MET A 445 -2.88 11.45 8.37
N PHE A 446 -3.61 11.83 7.32
CA PHE A 446 -3.62 13.19 6.77
C PHE A 446 -4.99 13.85 7.04
N CYS A 447 -6.07 13.34 6.42
CA CYS A 447 -7.33 14.09 6.30
C CYS A 447 -7.94 14.55 7.62
N GLN A 448 -7.91 13.72 8.67
CA GLN A 448 -8.54 14.06 9.96
C GLN A 448 -7.88 15.23 10.71
N TYR A 449 -6.66 15.62 10.33
CA TYR A 449 -5.92 16.74 10.92
C TYR A 449 -6.00 18.03 10.08
N VAL A 450 -6.62 17.96 8.89
CA VAL A 450 -6.73 19.08 7.96
C VAL A 450 -8.06 19.82 8.16
N SER A 451 -8.00 21.16 8.22
CA SER A 451 -9.19 22.01 8.30
C SER A 451 -10.12 21.77 7.11
N GLY A 452 -11.43 21.69 7.36
CA GLY A 452 -12.42 21.28 6.36
C GLY A 452 -12.77 19.79 6.38
N TYR A 453 -12.19 18.97 7.26
CA TYR A 453 -12.50 17.54 7.37
C TYR A 453 -14.00 17.26 7.65
N THR A 454 -14.65 16.49 6.79
CA THR A 454 -16.08 16.13 6.87
C THR A 454 -16.33 14.80 7.56
N GLY A 455 -15.31 13.96 7.75
CA GLY A 455 -15.48 12.57 8.14
C GLY A 455 -16.08 11.69 7.02
N SER A 456 -15.98 10.37 7.21
CA SER A 456 -16.25 9.36 6.18
C SER A 456 -17.74 9.12 5.85
N SER A 457 -18.68 9.87 6.43
CA SER A 457 -20.11 9.79 6.13
C SER A 457 -20.86 11.02 6.64
N LEU A 458 -22.05 11.29 6.08
CA LEU A 458 -22.88 12.44 6.46
C LEU A 458 -23.23 12.46 7.96
N ALA A 459 -23.44 11.29 8.58
CA ALA A 459 -23.72 11.16 10.02
C ALA A 459 -22.51 11.46 10.92
N LYS A 460 -21.28 11.44 10.37
CA LYS A 460 -20.03 11.79 11.08
C LYS A 460 -19.62 13.25 10.86
N ARG A 461 -20.37 14.02 10.07
CA ARG A 461 -19.98 15.37 9.65
C ARG A 461 -20.30 16.42 10.70
N GLY A 462 -19.28 17.18 11.11
CA GLY A 462 -19.44 18.30 12.04
C GLY A 462 -20.36 19.40 11.47
N LYS A 463 -21.23 19.98 12.31
CA LYS A 463 -22.28 20.93 11.90
C LYS A 463 -21.76 22.19 11.21
N LEU A 464 -20.53 22.62 11.52
CA LEU A 464 -19.96 23.90 11.09
C LEU A 464 -18.69 23.76 10.20
N VAL A 465 -18.42 22.58 9.63
CA VAL A 465 -17.18 22.33 8.84
C VAL A 465 -17.01 23.32 7.69
N ALA A 466 -18.10 23.69 6.99
CA ALA A 466 -18.06 24.68 5.90
C ALA A 466 -17.85 26.14 6.37
N GLN A 467 -17.79 26.41 7.68
CA GLN A 467 -17.52 27.72 8.27
C GLN A 467 -16.11 27.80 8.92
N GLN A 468 -15.33 26.72 8.85
CA GLN A 468 -13.92 26.71 9.22
C GLN A 468 -13.09 27.52 8.20
N PRO A 469 -11.89 28.01 8.55
CA PRO A 469 -10.94 28.49 7.55
C PRO A 469 -10.53 27.30 6.66
N LEU A 470 -10.96 27.30 5.40
CA LEU A 470 -10.69 26.25 4.43
C LEU A 470 -9.46 26.60 3.59
N TRP A 471 -8.67 25.59 3.23
CA TRP A 471 -7.56 25.69 2.29
C TRP A 471 -8.04 25.81 0.85
N SER A 472 -7.31 26.50 -0.02
CA SER A 472 -7.48 26.37 -1.48
C SER A 472 -6.99 24.99 -1.97
N ILE A 473 -7.37 24.59 -3.19
CA ILE A 473 -6.90 23.29 -3.75
C ILE A 473 -5.37 23.24 -3.85
N ASN A 474 -4.70 24.34 -4.23
CA ASN A 474 -3.24 24.39 -4.29
C ASN A 474 -2.57 24.28 -2.93
N GLU A 475 -3.08 24.97 -1.90
CA GLU A 475 -2.55 24.85 -0.54
C GLU A 475 -2.81 23.45 0.03
N LEU A 476 -3.94 22.83 -0.29
CA LEU A 476 -4.24 21.46 0.11
C LEU A 476 -3.36 20.42 -0.60
N GLN A 477 -3.02 20.66 -1.88
CA GLN A 477 -2.03 19.87 -2.63
C GLN A 477 -0.63 20.04 -2.03
N ASP A 478 -0.21 21.27 -1.73
CA ASP A 478 1.09 21.58 -1.12
C ASP A 478 1.28 20.89 0.24
N LEU A 479 0.25 20.96 1.09
CA LEU A 479 0.23 20.24 2.37
C LEU A 479 0.24 18.72 2.22
N LEU A 480 -0.35 18.17 1.15
CA LEU A 480 -0.28 16.75 0.85
C LEU A 480 1.12 16.36 0.34
N ASP A 481 1.73 17.15 -0.55
CA ASP A 481 3.06 16.91 -1.10
C ASP A 481 4.13 16.94 0.03
N GLU A 482 4.09 17.95 0.91
CA GLU A 482 4.98 18.03 2.09
C GLU A 482 4.70 16.87 3.07
N TRP A 483 3.44 16.50 3.30
CA TRP A 483 3.09 15.37 4.17
C TRP A 483 3.54 14.02 3.59
N ILE A 484 3.49 13.82 2.26
CA ILE A 484 4.03 12.62 1.62
C ILE A 484 5.53 12.54 1.92
N ALA A 485 6.28 13.61 1.62
CA ALA A 485 7.73 13.63 1.80
C ALA A 485 8.17 13.51 3.28
N LEU A 486 7.49 14.18 4.21
CA LEU A 486 7.80 14.15 5.65
C LEU A 486 7.31 12.90 6.38
N ARG A 487 6.15 12.37 6.00
CA ARG A 487 5.42 11.39 6.83
C ARG A 487 5.25 10.07 6.11
N TRP A 488 4.65 10.05 4.91
CA TRP A 488 4.40 8.79 4.21
C TRP A 488 5.71 8.05 3.89
N GLN A 489 6.64 8.75 3.24
CA GLN A 489 7.88 8.15 2.74
C GLN A 489 8.87 7.77 3.85
N GLN A 490 8.66 8.29 5.07
CA GLN A 490 9.53 8.12 6.25
C GLN A 490 8.86 7.31 7.39
N THR A 491 7.65 6.74 7.18
CA THR A 491 6.98 5.90 8.20
C THR A 491 7.15 4.42 7.87
N PRO A 492 7.59 3.55 8.80
CA PRO A 492 7.71 2.12 8.54
C PRO A 492 6.36 1.44 8.28
N HIS A 493 6.28 0.61 7.24
CA HIS A 493 5.03 -0.08 6.85
C HIS A 493 5.07 -1.59 7.14
N ASP A 494 3.95 -2.15 7.63
CA ASP A 494 3.85 -3.58 7.94
C ASP A 494 4.03 -4.53 6.74
N GLY A 495 3.72 -4.04 5.53
CA GLY A 495 3.95 -4.73 4.27
C GLY A 495 5.30 -4.46 3.62
N LEU A 496 6.20 -3.72 4.28
CA LEU A 496 7.59 -3.49 3.86
C LEU A 496 8.51 -4.15 4.89
N ARG A 497 8.96 -5.36 4.62
CA ARG A 497 9.84 -6.13 5.51
C ARG A 497 11.09 -6.55 4.76
N SER A 498 12.23 -6.52 5.44
CA SER A 498 13.47 -7.06 4.88
C SER A 498 13.33 -8.58 4.70
N PRO A 499 13.58 -9.14 3.50
CA PRO A 499 13.59 -10.60 3.31
C PRO A 499 14.63 -11.31 4.18
N LEU A 500 15.73 -10.63 4.50
CA LEU A 500 16.82 -11.15 5.33
C LEU A 500 16.54 -10.97 6.83
N LEU A 501 15.73 -9.98 7.22
CA LEU A 501 15.39 -9.67 8.61
C LEU A 501 13.87 -9.42 8.74
N PRO A 502 13.01 -10.46 8.71
CA PRO A 502 11.54 -10.29 8.63
C PRO A 502 10.89 -9.51 9.80
N GLY A 503 11.57 -9.42 10.95
CA GLY A 503 11.15 -8.58 12.07
C GLY A 503 11.30 -7.07 11.82
N MET A 504 12.20 -6.67 10.91
CA MET A 504 12.46 -5.28 10.54
C MET A 504 11.40 -4.77 9.57
N LYS A 505 10.65 -3.75 9.98
CA LYS A 505 9.78 -2.96 9.10
C LYS A 505 10.59 -1.82 8.48
N LEU A 506 10.47 -1.61 7.18
CA LEU A 506 11.16 -0.55 6.44
C LEU A 506 10.21 0.61 6.12
N THR A 507 10.76 1.82 6.01
CA THR A 507 10.06 2.96 5.38
C THR A 507 10.00 2.77 3.86
N PRO A 508 9.09 3.44 3.12
CA PRO A 508 9.12 3.44 1.67
C PRO A 508 10.45 3.89 1.07
N ASN A 509 11.09 4.94 1.63
CA ASN A 509 12.41 5.38 1.16
C ASN A 509 13.52 4.37 1.48
N GLN A 510 13.47 3.67 2.61
CA GLN A 510 14.41 2.56 2.89
C GLN A 510 14.23 1.40 1.92
N MET A 511 12.99 1.00 1.62
CA MET A 511 12.75 -0.04 0.60
C MET A 511 13.21 0.41 -0.79
N TYR A 512 12.99 1.67 -1.16
CA TYR A 512 13.52 2.24 -2.40
C TYR A 512 15.05 2.13 -2.45
N SER A 513 15.77 2.55 -1.40
CA SER A 513 17.23 2.45 -1.34
C SER A 513 17.75 1.01 -1.40
N VAL A 514 17.04 0.06 -0.79
CA VAL A 514 17.36 -1.39 -0.91
C VAL A 514 17.18 -1.87 -2.36
N LEU A 515 16.11 -1.47 -3.06
CA LEU A 515 15.89 -1.89 -4.44
C LEU A 515 16.84 -1.21 -5.43
N VAL A 516 17.17 0.07 -5.24
CA VAL A 516 18.20 0.77 -6.03
C VAL A 516 19.57 0.10 -5.85
N ALA A 517 19.91 -0.38 -4.66
CA ALA A 517 21.14 -1.14 -4.43
C ALA A 517 21.12 -2.55 -5.07
N CYS A 518 19.95 -3.09 -5.41
CA CYS A 518 19.79 -4.42 -6.01
C CYS A 518 19.66 -4.42 -7.54
N GLU A 519 18.92 -3.48 -8.14
CA GLU A 519 18.70 -3.40 -9.61
C GLU A 519 19.29 -2.15 -10.28
N GLY A 520 19.80 -1.20 -9.48
CA GLY A 520 20.15 0.14 -9.94
C GLY A 520 18.95 1.07 -10.06
N GLN A 521 19.19 2.28 -10.57
CA GLN A 521 18.16 3.26 -10.90
C GLN A 521 18.48 3.87 -12.28
N VAL A 522 17.57 3.71 -13.23
CA VAL A 522 17.69 4.32 -14.57
C VAL A 522 16.66 5.44 -14.69
N PRO A 523 17.04 6.71 -14.52
CA PRO A 523 16.12 7.83 -14.69
C PRO A 523 15.68 7.95 -16.16
N LEU A 524 14.49 8.50 -16.39
CA LEU A 524 14.03 8.92 -17.72
C LEU A 524 13.84 10.46 -17.69
N PRO A 525 14.93 11.24 -17.75
CA PRO A 525 14.86 12.69 -17.64
C PRO A 525 14.23 13.30 -18.89
N LEU A 526 12.92 13.51 -18.86
CA LEU A 526 12.20 14.14 -19.97
C LEU A 526 12.60 15.61 -20.13
N SER A 527 12.98 15.99 -21.35
CA SER A 527 13.23 17.38 -21.72
C SER A 527 11.94 18.21 -21.73
N ALA A 528 12.06 19.54 -21.73
CA ALA A 528 10.93 20.46 -21.86
C ALA A 528 10.04 20.14 -23.09
N GLU A 529 10.65 19.66 -24.17
CA GLU A 529 9.99 19.30 -25.42
C GLU A 529 9.31 17.93 -25.36
N GLN A 530 9.91 16.97 -24.65
CA GLN A 530 9.30 15.67 -24.39
C GLN A 530 8.09 15.83 -23.44
N ASN A 531 8.18 16.72 -22.45
CA ASN A 531 7.04 17.13 -21.60
C ASN A 531 5.88 17.71 -22.43
N ARG A 532 6.14 18.47 -23.51
CA ARG A 532 5.07 18.95 -24.43
C ARG A 532 4.34 17.80 -25.14
N LYS A 533 4.99 16.64 -25.36
CA LYS A 533 4.35 15.46 -25.99
C LYS A 533 3.38 14.75 -25.03
N LEU A 534 3.49 14.96 -23.72
CA LEU A 534 2.52 14.52 -22.71
C LEU A 534 1.23 15.38 -22.69
N LEU A 535 1.23 16.54 -23.33
CA LEU A 535 0.07 17.45 -23.34
C LEU A 535 -1.05 16.97 -24.28
N LEU A 536 -2.29 17.38 -23.99
CA LEU A 536 -3.47 17.07 -24.79
C LEU A 536 -3.30 17.59 -26.23
N CYS A 537 -3.47 16.69 -27.21
CA CYS A 537 -3.35 17.00 -28.63
C CYS A 537 -4.72 17.24 -29.29
N GLU A 538 -4.85 18.33 -30.04
CA GLU A 538 -5.95 18.54 -30.98
C GLU A 538 -5.40 18.81 -32.38
N ARG A 539 -5.90 18.11 -33.41
CA ARG A 539 -5.51 18.35 -34.81
C ARG A 539 -6.35 19.47 -35.42
N ARG A 540 -5.74 20.62 -35.70
CA ARG A 540 -6.43 21.87 -36.08
C ARG A 540 -5.82 22.52 -37.32
N VAL A 541 -6.65 23.17 -38.14
CA VAL A 541 -6.18 24.06 -39.21
C VAL A 541 -5.84 25.42 -38.62
N ILE A 542 -4.72 25.99 -39.05
CA ILE A 542 -4.29 27.34 -38.68
C ILE A 542 -4.91 28.33 -39.65
N THR A 543 -5.56 29.35 -39.11
CA THR A 543 -6.18 30.43 -39.88
C THR A 543 -5.36 31.71 -39.75
N GLU A 544 -5.68 32.74 -40.55
CA GLU A 544 -5.12 34.09 -40.42
C GLU A 544 -5.36 34.72 -39.03
N LYS A 545 -6.35 34.21 -38.28
CA LYS A 545 -6.63 34.62 -36.89
C LYS A 545 -5.93 33.74 -35.85
N GLY A 546 -5.04 32.86 -36.29
CA GLY A 546 -4.39 31.83 -35.48
C GLY A 546 -5.23 30.55 -35.39
N VAL A 547 -5.18 29.87 -34.24
CA VAL A 547 -5.86 28.59 -33.98
C VAL A 547 -6.83 28.69 -32.80
N THR A 548 -7.97 28.01 -32.88
CA THR A 548 -9.01 28.05 -31.84
C THR A 548 -9.15 26.69 -31.13
N ILE A 549 -8.81 26.65 -29.85
CA ILE A 549 -8.93 25.49 -28.95
C ILE A 549 -9.97 25.81 -27.88
N ASN A 550 -10.99 24.96 -27.71
CA ASN A 550 -12.00 25.07 -26.64
C ASN A 550 -12.57 26.50 -26.41
N ASN A 551 -12.96 27.14 -27.53
CA ASN A 551 -13.47 28.52 -27.61
C ASN A 551 -12.48 29.62 -27.21
N ARG A 552 -11.18 29.38 -27.34
CA ARG A 552 -10.09 30.33 -27.10
C ARG A 552 -9.20 30.42 -28.34
N THR A 553 -8.94 31.64 -28.83
CA THR A 553 -8.07 31.87 -29.99
C THR A 553 -6.64 32.19 -29.55
N TYR A 554 -5.67 31.52 -30.17
CA TYR A 554 -4.23 31.66 -29.92
C TYR A 554 -3.53 32.07 -31.21
N ASN A 555 -2.62 33.04 -31.15
CA ASN A 555 -1.87 33.47 -32.34
C ASN A 555 -0.44 33.92 -32.00
N SER A 556 0.47 33.75 -32.97
CA SER A 556 1.85 34.24 -32.95
C SER A 556 2.44 34.19 -34.35
N ASP A 557 3.50 34.95 -34.61
CA ASP A 557 4.17 34.96 -35.92
C ASP A 557 4.78 33.58 -36.24
N ALA A 558 5.33 32.90 -35.22
CA ALA A 558 5.81 31.53 -35.32
C ALA A 558 4.70 30.53 -35.70
N LEU A 559 3.47 30.70 -35.21
CA LEU A 559 2.33 29.87 -35.62
C LEU A 559 1.87 30.20 -37.05
N GLN A 560 1.92 31.47 -37.46
CA GLN A 560 1.52 31.90 -38.80
C GLN A 560 2.45 31.38 -39.91
N ALA A 561 3.71 31.05 -39.61
CA ALA A 561 4.61 30.36 -40.55
C ALA A 561 4.03 29.02 -41.07
N TYR A 562 3.13 28.39 -40.30
CA TYR A 562 2.46 27.12 -40.65
C TYR A 562 1.08 27.33 -41.28
N ALA A 563 0.59 28.57 -41.40
CA ALA A 563 -0.70 28.88 -41.98
C ALA A 563 -0.76 28.42 -43.45
N ARG A 564 -1.87 27.76 -43.82
CA ARG A 564 -2.11 27.15 -45.14
C ARG A 564 -1.11 26.04 -45.54
N LEU A 565 -0.04 25.77 -44.80
CA LEU A 565 0.87 24.64 -45.09
C LEU A 565 0.15 23.30 -44.97
N HIS A 566 0.49 22.36 -45.86
CA HIS A 566 0.03 20.98 -45.79
C HIS A 566 0.95 20.18 -44.85
N THR A 567 0.38 19.31 -44.00
CA THR A 567 1.15 18.52 -43.03
C THR A 567 2.09 17.50 -43.69
N GLY A 568 1.71 16.98 -44.86
CA GLY A 568 2.40 15.87 -45.52
C GLY A 568 1.80 14.49 -45.19
N ILE A 569 1.05 14.37 -44.09
CA ILE A 569 0.39 13.12 -43.69
C ILE A 569 -0.90 12.91 -44.51
N THR A 570 -0.99 11.77 -45.19
CA THR A 570 -2.16 11.34 -45.97
C THR A 570 -3.44 11.38 -45.13
N GLY A 571 -4.48 12.06 -45.63
CA GLY A 571 -5.75 12.23 -44.93
C GLY A 571 -5.75 13.28 -43.80
N GLN A 572 -4.60 13.71 -43.28
CA GLN A 572 -4.53 14.76 -42.25
C GLN A 572 -4.74 16.15 -42.85
N GLY A 573 -4.20 16.41 -44.05
CA GLY A 573 -4.41 17.67 -44.77
C GLY A 573 -3.64 18.83 -44.14
N HIS A 574 -4.30 19.97 -43.94
CA HIS A 574 -3.73 21.16 -43.28
C HIS A 574 -3.94 21.17 -41.75
N ARG A 575 -4.19 20.01 -41.12
CA ARG A 575 -4.54 19.89 -39.69
C ARG A 575 -3.30 19.57 -38.85
N TRP A 576 -2.61 20.59 -38.38
CA TRP A 576 -1.42 20.49 -37.52
C TRP A 576 -1.75 20.00 -36.11
N GLU A 577 -0.79 19.35 -35.44
CA GLU A 577 -0.95 18.89 -34.06
C GLU A 577 -0.73 20.04 -33.07
N ILE A 578 -1.76 20.38 -32.28
CA ILE A 578 -1.71 21.44 -31.28
C ILE A 578 -1.78 20.84 -29.88
N ARG A 579 -0.70 21.01 -29.12
CA ARG A 579 -0.55 20.59 -27.73
C ARG A 579 -0.99 21.71 -26.78
N HIS A 580 -1.74 21.38 -25.73
CA HIS A 580 -2.24 22.37 -24.77
C HIS A 580 -2.36 21.85 -23.32
N HIS A 581 -2.19 22.75 -22.34
CA HIS A 581 -2.32 22.45 -20.91
C HIS A 581 -3.66 23.00 -20.36
N PRO A 582 -4.61 22.15 -19.91
CA PRO A 582 -5.93 22.63 -19.47
C PRO A 582 -5.88 23.45 -18.16
N TYR A 583 -4.86 23.27 -17.31
CA TYR A 583 -4.69 24.04 -16.07
C TYR A 583 -3.87 25.31 -16.23
N VAL A 584 -3.12 25.46 -17.33
CA VAL A 584 -2.39 26.68 -17.69
C VAL A 584 -2.61 26.94 -19.19
N PRO A 585 -3.85 27.26 -19.61
CA PRO A 585 -4.25 27.36 -21.02
C PRO A 585 -3.84 28.71 -21.64
N ARG A 586 -2.83 29.38 -21.07
CA ARG A 586 -2.26 30.64 -21.56
C ARG A 586 -1.57 30.46 -22.92
N TYR A 587 -0.95 29.29 -23.12
CA TYR A 587 -0.18 28.94 -24.31
C TYR A 587 -0.71 27.66 -24.96
N VAL A 588 -0.45 27.53 -26.25
CA VAL A 588 -0.51 26.28 -27.01
C VAL A 588 0.76 26.13 -27.84
N TRP A 589 1.12 24.89 -28.14
CA TRP A 589 2.32 24.57 -28.92
C TRP A 589 1.93 23.71 -30.12
N LEU A 590 2.15 24.22 -31.33
CA LEU A 590 2.16 23.39 -32.53
C LEU A 590 3.40 22.51 -32.53
N TYR A 591 3.23 21.23 -32.87
CA TYR A 591 4.33 20.31 -33.16
C TYR A 591 4.43 20.08 -34.66
N ASP A 592 5.61 20.34 -35.24
CA ASP A 592 5.97 19.79 -36.54
C ASP A 592 6.63 18.42 -36.36
N HIS A 593 6.11 17.45 -37.08
CA HIS A 593 6.53 16.05 -37.03
C HIS A 593 7.59 15.73 -38.11
N ARG A 594 7.88 16.68 -39.01
CA ARG A 594 8.81 16.53 -40.14
C ARG A 594 10.26 16.80 -39.73
N ASP A 595 10.47 17.80 -38.88
CA ASP A 595 11.76 18.27 -38.36
C ASP A 595 11.81 18.32 -36.82
N GLY A 596 10.69 18.04 -36.14
CA GLY A 596 10.57 18.01 -34.69
C GLY A 596 10.29 19.36 -34.02
N GLN A 597 10.12 20.44 -34.80
CA GLN A 597 10.07 21.81 -34.28
C GLN A 597 8.77 22.14 -33.52
N TRP A 598 8.85 23.19 -32.69
CA TRP A 598 7.72 23.69 -31.88
C TRP A 598 7.44 25.16 -32.15
N ALA A 599 6.19 25.49 -32.48
CA ALA A 599 5.72 26.88 -32.56
C ALA A 599 4.72 27.19 -31.44
N GLU A 600 5.10 28.05 -30.51
CA GLU A 600 4.24 28.50 -29.40
C GLU A 600 3.34 29.67 -29.81
N ALA A 601 2.10 29.70 -29.31
CA ALA A 601 1.19 30.83 -29.43
C ALA A 601 0.51 31.16 -28.10
N GLU A 602 0.43 32.45 -27.75
CA GLU A 602 -0.28 32.95 -26.57
C GLU A 602 -1.77 33.17 -26.87
N PHE A 603 -2.61 33.02 -25.84
CA PHE A 603 -4.04 33.36 -25.90
C PHE A 603 -4.24 34.86 -26.13
N ILE A 604 -4.96 35.25 -27.18
CA ILE A 604 -5.03 36.65 -27.63
C ILE A 604 -5.69 37.62 -26.62
N HIS A 605 -6.41 37.11 -25.62
CA HIS A 605 -6.99 37.92 -24.54
C HIS A 605 -6.34 37.69 -23.15
N GLN A 606 -5.10 37.15 -23.10
CA GLN A 606 -4.37 36.99 -21.83
C GLN A 606 -4.24 38.32 -21.07
N LYS A 607 -3.99 39.43 -21.78
CA LYS A 607 -3.83 40.79 -21.20
C LYS A 607 -5.09 41.29 -20.48
N GLN A 608 -6.28 40.81 -20.89
CA GLN A 608 -7.56 41.15 -20.24
C GLN A 608 -7.78 40.36 -18.95
N ILE A 609 -7.22 39.15 -18.84
CA ILE A 609 -7.28 38.30 -17.63
C ILE A 609 -6.21 38.74 -16.62
N GLY A 610 -4.99 39.02 -17.09
CA GLY A 610 -3.84 39.36 -16.28
C GLY A 610 -3.02 38.12 -15.89
N ASP A 611 -3.19 37.66 -14.65
CA ASP A 611 -2.46 36.53 -14.08
C ASP A 611 -3.06 35.15 -14.50
N GLU A 612 -2.45 34.07 -14.01
CA GLU A 612 -2.75 32.66 -14.35
C GLU A 612 -4.20 32.25 -14.08
N TRP A 613 -4.73 31.30 -14.86
CA TRP A 613 -6.12 30.85 -14.85
C TRP A 613 -6.21 29.46 -15.49
N THR A 614 -7.39 28.83 -15.40
CA THR A 614 -7.64 27.46 -15.84
C THR A 614 -8.72 27.38 -16.92
N GLN A 615 -8.73 26.29 -17.69
CA GLN A 615 -9.86 25.99 -18.58
C GLN A 615 -11.18 25.86 -17.80
N TYR A 616 -11.15 25.41 -16.54
CA TYR A 616 -12.35 25.33 -15.71
C TYR A 616 -12.97 26.70 -15.43
N GLU A 617 -12.17 27.69 -15.05
CA GLU A 617 -12.64 29.08 -14.87
C GLU A 617 -13.19 29.67 -16.17
N TRP A 618 -12.61 29.32 -17.32
CA TRP A 618 -13.12 29.71 -18.63
C TRP A 618 -14.43 29.02 -19.01
N GLU A 619 -14.58 27.72 -18.72
CA GLU A 619 -15.84 26.97 -18.87
C GLU A 619 -16.94 27.57 -17.98
N VAL A 620 -16.62 27.96 -16.74
CA VAL A 620 -17.52 28.61 -15.78
C VAL A 620 -17.88 30.03 -16.21
N ALA A 621 -16.91 30.85 -16.63
CA ALA A 621 -17.14 32.20 -17.17
C ALA A 621 -18.04 32.14 -18.42
N THR A 622 -17.76 31.22 -19.34
CA THR A 622 -18.59 30.97 -20.52
C THR A 622 -20.01 30.59 -20.14
N ALA A 623 -20.20 29.69 -19.16
CA ALA A 623 -21.52 29.30 -18.67
C ALA A 623 -22.28 30.48 -18.01
N HIS A 624 -21.60 31.34 -17.26
CA HIS A 624 -22.20 32.56 -16.70
C HIS A 624 -22.54 33.61 -17.77
N HIS A 625 -21.76 33.70 -18.85
CA HIS A 625 -21.99 34.61 -19.98
C HIS A 625 -23.21 34.16 -20.81
N LEU A 626 -23.25 32.88 -21.18
CA LEU A 626 -24.40 32.27 -21.87
C LEU A 626 -25.68 32.36 -21.05
N ALA A 627 -25.61 32.21 -19.72
CA ALA A 627 -26.76 32.34 -18.82
C ALA A 627 -27.34 33.77 -18.74
N ARG A 628 -26.66 34.78 -19.29
CA ARG A 628 -27.14 36.16 -19.44
C ARG A 628 -27.70 36.45 -20.84
N GLY A 629 -27.92 35.42 -21.67
CA GLY A 629 -28.38 35.56 -23.06
C GLY A 629 -27.33 36.09 -24.04
N SER A 630 -26.06 36.20 -23.61
CA SER A 630 -24.94 36.59 -24.46
C SER A 630 -24.34 35.39 -25.21
N THR A 631 -23.47 35.62 -26.19
CA THR A 631 -22.95 34.55 -27.08
C THR A 631 -21.51 34.15 -26.74
N LYS A 632 -21.11 32.92 -27.12
CA LYS A 632 -19.77 32.36 -26.81
C LYS A 632 -18.64 33.02 -27.62
N GLU A 633 -18.97 33.62 -28.76
CA GLU A 633 -18.03 34.24 -29.70
C GLU A 633 -17.35 35.49 -29.10
N GLN A 634 -17.96 36.08 -28.07
CA GLN A 634 -17.49 37.27 -27.36
C GLN A 634 -16.32 36.93 -26.40
N GLN A 635 -15.23 36.34 -26.90
CA GLN A 635 -14.11 35.86 -26.09
C GLN A 635 -13.51 36.94 -25.17
N GLN A 636 -13.46 38.21 -25.59
CA GLN A 636 -13.00 39.32 -24.75
C GLN A 636 -13.90 39.55 -23.51
N ALA A 637 -15.23 39.38 -23.65
CA ALA A 637 -16.16 39.50 -22.53
C ALA A 637 -16.03 38.29 -21.57
N ILE A 638 -15.79 37.10 -22.12
CA ILE A 638 -15.52 35.89 -21.32
C ILE A 638 -14.18 36.04 -20.56
N ALA A 639 -13.14 36.59 -21.19
CA ALA A 639 -11.86 36.90 -20.52
C ALA A 639 -12.02 37.90 -19.36
N GLN A 640 -12.79 38.97 -19.56
CA GLN A 640 -13.16 39.89 -18.49
C GLN A 640 -13.98 39.20 -17.38
N ALA A 641 -14.88 38.29 -17.73
CA ALA A 641 -15.62 37.49 -16.75
C ALA A 641 -14.73 36.52 -15.96
N VAL A 642 -13.68 35.92 -16.57
CA VAL A 642 -12.66 35.14 -15.84
C VAL A 642 -11.94 36.03 -14.82
N ARG A 643 -11.54 37.25 -15.21
CA ARG A 643 -10.94 38.22 -14.28
C ARG A 643 -11.88 38.58 -13.13
N GLU A 644 -13.18 38.74 -13.38
CA GLU A 644 -14.19 38.97 -12.34
C GLU A 644 -14.39 37.75 -11.42
N LEU A 645 -14.38 36.53 -11.96
CA LEU A 645 -14.44 35.30 -11.15
C LEU A 645 -13.26 35.23 -10.20
N ARG A 646 -12.05 35.57 -10.66
CA ARG A 646 -10.80 35.55 -9.89
C ARG A 646 -10.70 36.70 -8.88
N GLU A 647 -11.14 37.90 -9.26
CA GLU A 647 -11.28 39.03 -8.32
C GLU A 647 -12.28 38.73 -7.20
N ARG A 648 -13.33 37.95 -7.47
CA ARG A 648 -14.26 37.46 -6.46
C ARG A 648 -13.64 36.34 -5.61
N ALA A 649 -12.89 35.39 -6.19
CA ALA A 649 -12.15 34.38 -5.44
C ALA A 649 -11.12 35.01 -4.48
N ARG A 650 -10.42 36.06 -4.92
CA ARG A 650 -9.51 36.90 -4.10
C ARG A 650 -10.17 37.59 -2.92
N ARG A 651 -11.48 37.86 -3.00
CA ARG A 651 -12.27 38.53 -1.95
C ARG A 651 -12.99 37.53 -1.04
N GLY A 652 -13.08 36.27 -1.45
CA GLY A 652 -13.84 35.21 -0.77
C GLY A 652 -15.36 35.36 -0.90
N PRO A 653 -16.14 34.45 -0.29
CA PRO A 653 -17.59 34.58 -0.16
C PRO A 653 -17.97 35.85 0.61
N LYS A 654 -19.05 36.52 0.20
CA LYS A 654 -19.50 37.79 0.80
C LYS A 654 -19.92 37.70 2.27
N ASP A 655 -20.11 36.48 2.80
CA ASP A 655 -20.61 36.20 4.15
C ASP A 655 -19.49 35.88 5.17
N GLN A 656 -18.22 36.18 4.85
CA GLN A 656 -17.13 36.13 5.82
C GLN A 656 -16.93 37.48 6.55
N PRO A 657 -16.56 37.48 7.84
CA PRO A 657 -16.53 38.69 8.66
C PRO A 657 -15.42 39.68 8.26
N ALA A 658 -15.60 40.93 8.69
CA ALA A 658 -14.68 42.04 8.50
C ALA A 658 -13.23 41.72 8.95
N PRO A 659 -12.21 42.40 8.38
CA PRO A 659 -10.80 42.15 8.71
C PRO A 659 -10.50 42.35 10.21
N ASP A 660 -9.55 41.57 10.71
CA ASP A 660 -9.00 41.71 12.06
C ASP A 660 -8.35 43.10 12.26
N ARG A 661 -8.17 43.50 13.52
CA ARG A 661 -7.70 44.83 13.96
C ARG A 661 -6.31 45.23 13.45
N THR A 662 -5.62 44.33 12.74
CA THR A 662 -4.33 44.52 12.08
C THR A 662 -4.43 44.83 10.57
N GLY A 663 -5.64 44.89 9.99
CA GLY A 663 -5.90 45.27 8.61
C GLY A 663 -5.46 44.26 7.54
N ARG A 664 -4.72 43.21 7.91
CA ARG A 664 -4.15 42.22 6.99
C ARG A 664 -5.25 41.25 6.50
N ARG A 665 -5.66 41.37 5.24
CA ARG A 665 -6.53 40.39 4.57
C ARG A 665 -5.85 39.01 4.49
N PRO A 666 -6.59 37.90 4.52
CA PRO A 666 -6.03 36.57 4.23
C PRO A 666 -5.43 36.53 2.82
N ARG A 667 -4.46 35.63 2.59
CA ARG A 667 -3.89 35.39 1.26
C ARG A 667 -5.02 34.87 0.34
N PRO A 668 -5.18 35.40 -0.88
CA PRO A 668 -6.21 34.92 -1.78
C PRO A 668 -5.88 33.51 -2.29
N ALA A 669 -6.91 32.69 -2.51
CA ALA A 669 -6.77 31.39 -3.16
C ALA A 669 -6.16 31.56 -4.56
N ALA A 670 -5.12 30.77 -4.86
CA ALA A 670 -4.58 30.64 -6.20
C ALA A 670 -5.46 29.68 -7.03
N PRO A 671 -5.65 29.91 -8.34
CA PRO A 671 -6.35 28.97 -9.20
C PRO A 671 -5.51 27.71 -9.38
N PHE A 672 -6.15 26.54 -9.52
CA PHE A 672 -5.41 25.29 -9.57
C PHE A 672 -4.65 25.08 -10.89
N THR A 673 -3.33 25.19 -10.84
CA THR A 673 -2.39 25.01 -11.96
C THR A 673 -2.06 23.54 -12.23
N GLY A 674 -2.41 22.63 -11.32
CA GLY A 674 -1.94 21.25 -11.33
C GLY A 674 -0.57 21.10 -10.68
N PRO A 675 -0.04 19.86 -10.62
CA PRO A 675 1.39 19.64 -10.45
C PRO A 675 2.14 20.29 -11.63
N ASP A 676 3.15 21.10 -11.35
CA ASP A 676 3.91 21.78 -12.40
C ASP A 676 4.65 20.79 -13.29
N LEU A 677 4.27 20.74 -14.57
CA LEU A 677 5.14 20.18 -15.61
C LEU A 677 6.02 21.32 -16.14
N PRO A 678 7.35 21.22 -16.08
CA PRO A 678 8.22 22.22 -16.69
C PRO A 678 8.22 22.03 -18.22
N VAL A 679 7.24 22.67 -18.87
CA VAL A 679 7.10 22.82 -20.33
C VAL A 679 8.17 23.75 -20.92
N ARG A 680 8.83 24.51 -20.04
CA ARG A 680 10.03 25.32 -20.25
C ARG A 680 10.98 25.11 -19.06
N VAL A 681 11.92 24.18 -19.21
CA VAL A 681 13.15 24.11 -18.39
C VAL A 681 14.19 25.00 -19.09
N PRO A 682 15.13 25.66 -18.39
CA PRO A 682 16.40 26.05 -19.02
C PRO A 682 17.04 24.84 -19.69
N GLU A 683 17.60 25.02 -20.88
CA GLU A 683 18.32 23.93 -21.54
C GLU A 683 19.65 23.72 -20.81
N VAL A 684 19.78 22.58 -20.14
CA VAL A 684 21.03 22.11 -19.52
C VAL A 684 21.61 21.11 -20.49
N ASP A 685 22.73 21.46 -21.13
CA ASP A 685 23.49 20.51 -21.93
C ASP A 685 24.17 19.50 -20.98
N PRO A 686 23.79 18.21 -20.99
CA PRO A 686 24.40 17.21 -20.11
C PRO A 686 25.86 16.89 -20.50
N TYR A 687 26.37 17.47 -21.59
CA TYR A 687 27.75 17.36 -22.06
C TYR A 687 28.53 18.68 -21.94
N GLU A 688 27.98 19.72 -21.28
CA GLU A 688 28.70 20.99 -21.09
C GLU A 688 30.00 20.77 -20.31
N GLY A 689 31.15 21.02 -20.95
CA GLY A 689 32.47 20.75 -20.39
C GLY A 689 32.94 19.29 -20.46
N ILE A 690 32.11 18.34 -20.94
CA ILE A 690 32.53 16.96 -21.18
C ILE A 690 33.22 16.88 -22.55
N THR A 691 34.55 16.81 -22.55
CA THR A 691 35.31 16.49 -23.77
C THR A 691 34.91 15.10 -24.28
N LEU A 692 34.47 15.02 -25.54
CA LEU A 692 34.20 13.74 -26.20
C LEU A 692 35.46 12.86 -26.13
N PRO A 693 35.38 11.63 -25.59
CA PRO A 693 36.52 10.75 -25.50
C PRO A 693 36.95 10.32 -26.91
N THR A 694 38.17 10.68 -27.30
CA THR A 694 38.76 10.17 -28.54
C THR A 694 38.90 8.64 -28.44
N PRO A 695 38.61 7.86 -29.50
CA PRO A 695 38.70 6.39 -29.45
C PRO A 695 40.06 5.87 -28.95
N GLU A 696 41.13 6.63 -29.19
CA GLU A 696 42.50 6.38 -28.73
C GLU A 696 42.68 6.46 -27.20
N THR A 697 41.79 7.16 -26.48
CA THR A 697 41.82 7.28 -25.01
C THR A 697 40.86 6.32 -24.31
N VAL A 698 39.96 5.67 -25.05
CA VAL A 698 39.04 4.66 -24.50
C VAL A 698 39.78 3.31 -24.42
N ALA A 699 40.46 3.08 -23.30
CA ALA A 699 41.00 1.77 -23.00
C ALA A 699 39.87 0.73 -22.91
N ALA A 700 39.88 -0.26 -23.81
CA ALA A 700 38.90 -1.34 -23.81
C ALA A 700 38.90 -2.05 -22.44
N ALA A 701 37.70 -2.34 -21.91
CA ALA A 701 37.55 -3.04 -20.64
C ALA A 701 38.28 -4.39 -20.71
N ARG A 702 39.27 -4.57 -19.82
CA ARG A 702 40.19 -5.71 -19.89
C ARG A 702 39.44 -7.02 -19.68
N VAL A 703 39.30 -7.80 -20.75
CA VAL A 703 38.77 -9.17 -20.69
C VAL A 703 39.63 -9.97 -19.71
N LEU A 704 38.99 -10.57 -18.70
CA LEU A 704 39.64 -11.44 -17.74
C LEU A 704 39.80 -12.84 -18.34
N ASP A 705 40.81 -13.00 -19.20
CA ASP A 705 41.31 -14.30 -19.69
C ASP A 705 42.05 -15.08 -18.59
N ALA A 706 41.44 -15.12 -17.39
CA ALA A 706 41.88 -15.88 -16.24
C ALA A 706 41.10 -17.19 -16.18
N SER A 707 41.81 -18.33 -16.23
CA SER A 707 41.20 -19.62 -15.93
C SER A 707 40.50 -19.58 -14.57
N VAL A 708 39.32 -20.18 -14.46
CA VAL A 708 38.47 -20.17 -13.24
C VAL A 708 39.25 -20.57 -11.98
N LYS A 709 40.26 -21.43 -12.11
CA LYS A 709 41.17 -21.84 -11.01
C LYS A 709 41.96 -20.68 -10.38
N ASN A 710 42.20 -19.62 -11.13
CA ASN A 710 42.94 -18.43 -10.69
C ASN A 710 42.01 -17.35 -10.08
N LEU A 711 40.70 -17.44 -10.31
CA LEU A 711 39.69 -16.55 -9.72
C LEU A 711 39.27 -17.01 -8.31
N PHE A 712 39.52 -18.28 -7.96
CA PHE A 712 39.15 -18.88 -6.67
C PHE A 712 40.34 -19.60 -5.98
N PRO A 713 41.43 -18.90 -5.64
CA PRO A 713 42.54 -19.49 -4.90
C PRO A 713 42.10 -19.91 -3.48
N GLY A 714 42.06 -21.21 -3.20
CA GLY A 714 41.89 -21.72 -1.82
C GLY A 714 41.02 -22.98 -1.64
N GLN A 715 40.27 -23.44 -2.64
CA GLN A 715 39.37 -24.62 -2.50
C GLN A 715 39.90 -25.94 -3.07
N TRP A 716 41.21 -26.07 -3.29
CA TRP A 716 41.84 -27.35 -3.63
C TRP A 716 43.23 -27.47 -3.01
N SER A 717 43.47 -28.53 -2.23
CA SER A 717 44.75 -28.82 -1.58
C SER A 717 45.07 -30.31 -1.61
N PRO A 718 45.92 -30.78 -2.54
CA PRO A 718 46.61 -32.05 -2.43
C PRO A 718 47.94 -31.87 -1.68
N ALA A 719 48.02 -32.41 -0.45
CA ALA A 719 49.20 -32.76 0.36
C ALA A 719 50.44 -31.82 0.39
N THR A 720 50.78 -31.33 1.59
CA THR A 720 52.02 -30.59 1.89
C THR A 720 53.00 -31.42 2.74
N PRO A 721 54.30 -31.36 2.45
CA PRO A 721 55.36 -31.35 3.48
C PRO A 721 56.36 -30.16 3.24
N PRO A 722 57.27 -29.77 4.17
CA PRO A 722 56.99 -28.60 5.02
C PRO A 722 58.17 -27.59 5.17
N THR A 723 58.07 -26.66 6.15
CA THR A 723 59.13 -25.75 6.68
C THR A 723 59.49 -24.55 5.77
N VAL A 724 59.95 -23.35 6.20
CA VAL A 724 60.56 -22.83 7.47
C VAL A 724 60.03 -21.41 7.83
N SER A 725 60.28 -20.97 9.07
CA SER A 725 60.28 -19.60 9.71
C SER A 725 60.59 -18.37 8.81
N THR A 726 60.37 -17.10 9.20
CA THR A 726 60.56 -16.46 10.55
C THR A 726 59.74 -15.16 10.74
N ALA A 727 59.68 -14.64 11.97
CA ALA A 727 58.91 -13.45 12.41
C ALA A 727 59.57 -12.07 12.14
N ALA A 728 58.78 -10.98 12.23
CA ALA A 728 59.19 -9.68 12.83
C ALA A 728 58.00 -8.72 13.11
N ALA A 729 58.17 -7.84 14.10
CA ALA A 729 57.38 -6.64 14.49
C ALA A 729 58.39 -5.66 15.19
N PRO A 730 58.06 -4.53 15.89
CA PRO A 730 56.77 -3.91 16.25
C PRO A 730 56.78 -2.33 16.24
N ALA A 731 55.89 -1.68 17.04
CA ALA A 731 55.91 -0.28 17.55
C ALA A 731 55.59 0.89 16.57
N SER A 732 55.07 2.07 16.95
CA SER A 732 54.37 2.64 18.15
C SER A 732 53.81 4.06 17.79
N GLY A 733 53.00 4.82 18.55
CA GLY A 733 52.36 4.70 19.87
C GLY A 733 51.82 6.08 20.39
N GLN A 734 51.60 6.21 21.72
CA GLN A 734 51.33 7.43 22.53
C GLN A 734 49.89 8.03 22.64
N THR A 735 49.63 8.59 23.84
CA THR A 735 48.50 9.46 24.29
C THR A 735 49.05 10.42 25.37
N PRO A 736 48.44 11.59 25.67
CA PRO A 736 47.63 11.72 26.90
C PRO A 736 46.47 12.76 26.84
N ALA A 737 45.82 13.02 27.99
CA ALA A 737 44.71 13.97 28.25
C ALA A 737 45.14 14.99 29.38
N PRO A 738 44.30 15.72 30.18
CA PRO A 738 42.82 15.84 30.26
C PRO A 738 42.20 17.25 30.66
N ALA A 739 40.86 17.27 30.81
CA ALA A 739 40.00 17.99 31.79
C ALA A 739 39.87 19.54 31.90
N ALA A 740 38.61 20.02 32.05
CA ALA A 740 38.16 21.20 32.83
C ALA A 740 36.61 21.24 32.96
N ALA A 741 36.04 22.15 33.79
CA ALA A 741 34.60 22.28 34.13
C ALA A 741 34.24 23.77 34.45
N ALA A 742 33.00 24.22 34.70
CA ALA A 742 31.71 23.52 34.85
C ALA A 742 30.59 24.12 33.93
N ASP A 743 29.43 24.71 34.29
CA ASP A 743 28.79 25.06 35.60
C ASP A 743 27.23 25.27 35.43
N THR A 744 26.48 25.52 36.52
CA THR A 744 24.99 25.68 36.54
C THR A 744 24.48 26.71 37.56
N PRO A 745 23.29 27.31 37.32
CA PRO A 745 22.25 27.32 38.37
C PRO A 745 20.78 27.19 37.88
N ASP A 746 19.96 26.60 38.77
CA ASP A 746 18.56 26.85 39.20
C ASP A 746 17.65 27.75 38.31
N ASP A 747 16.41 27.41 37.94
CA ASP A 747 15.24 26.79 38.62
C ASP A 747 14.32 27.79 39.37
N GLU A 748 13.15 28.08 38.78
CA GLU A 748 12.00 28.74 39.42
C GLU A 748 10.69 28.12 38.92
N THR A 749 9.84 27.67 39.85
CA THR A 749 8.48 27.17 39.55
C THR A 749 7.39 28.18 39.95
N PRO A 750 6.38 28.35 39.09
CA PRO A 750 5.00 28.44 39.56
C PRO A 750 4.08 27.52 38.72
N GLY A 751 2.91 27.08 39.19
CA GLY A 751 2.18 27.36 40.44
C GLY A 751 0.68 27.20 40.16
N LEU A 752 -0.05 26.38 40.91
CA LEU A 752 -1.45 26.07 40.58
C LEU A 752 -2.41 27.23 40.88
N GLY A 753 -3.31 27.52 39.92
CA GLY A 753 -4.40 28.49 40.07
C GLY A 753 -5.68 28.02 39.41
N SER A 754 -6.84 28.31 40.03
CA SER A 754 -8.16 27.86 39.58
C SER A 754 -8.69 28.60 38.34
N PRO A 755 -9.61 28.00 37.55
CA PRO A 755 -10.00 28.53 36.25
C PRO A 755 -11.09 29.61 36.32
N ASP A 756 -10.76 30.84 35.92
CA ASP A 756 -11.74 31.92 35.77
C ASP A 756 -12.37 31.98 34.36
N LYS A 757 -13.64 32.39 34.28
CA LYS A 757 -14.51 32.24 33.11
C LYS A 757 -14.69 33.56 32.35
N ARG A 758 -13.82 33.86 31.36
CA ARG A 758 -14.14 34.71 30.18
C ARG A 758 -13.02 34.78 29.11
N ALA A 759 -12.76 33.69 28.39
CA ALA A 759 -11.97 33.74 27.16
C ALA A 759 -12.88 33.97 25.94
N ARG A 760 -12.78 35.14 25.29
CA ARG A 760 -13.52 35.47 24.07
C ARG A 760 -12.86 34.74 22.89
N ALA A 761 -13.58 33.86 22.20
CA ALA A 761 -13.00 32.93 21.22
C ALA A 761 -12.32 33.63 20.03
N SER A 762 -10.99 33.75 20.08
CA SER A 762 -10.15 34.03 18.93
C SER A 762 -10.16 32.83 17.98
N ARG A 763 -10.41 33.07 16.69
CA ARG A 763 -10.34 32.00 15.68
C ARG A 763 -8.87 31.54 15.55
N PRO A 764 -8.58 30.22 15.56
CA PRO A 764 -7.23 29.74 15.33
C PRO A 764 -6.77 30.11 13.92
N ARG A 765 -5.51 30.55 13.79
CA ARG A 765 -4.84 30.68 12.50
C ARG A 765 -4.49 29.27 11.99
N LEU A 766 -4.66 29.04 10.69
CA LEU A 766 -4.14 27.83 10.05
C LEU A 766 -2.61 27.79 10.21
N ALA A 767 -2.05 26.62 10.54
CA ALA A 767 -0.60 26.42 10.54
C ALA A 767 -0.11 26.34 9.08
N ALA A 768 0.94 27.10 8.76
CA ALA A 768 1.33 27.40 7.37
C ALA A 768 2.06 26.27 6.62
N SER A 769 2.25 25.10 7.24
CA SER A 769 2.92 23.93 6.64
C SER A 769 2.46 22.65 7.33
N ALA A 770 2.65 21.50 6.67
CA ALA A 770 2.40 20.18 7.23
C ALA A 770 3.30 19.95 8.47
N ALA A 771 4.56 20.37 8.44
CA ALA A 771 5.44 20.34 9.62
C ALA A 771 4.91 21.17 10.81
N GLY A 772 4.03 22.15 10.56
CA GLY A 772 3.27 22.85 11.59
C GLY A 772 2.07 22.04 12.10
N LEU A 773 1.25 21.49 11.18
CA LEU A 773 0.04 20.72 11.49
C LEU A 773 0.31 19.40 12.23
N PHE A 774 1.33 18.65 11.81
CA PHE A 774 1.59 17.29 12.28
C PHE A 774 2.67 17.21 13.39
N ARG A 775 3.16 18.36 13.89
CA ARG A 775 4.31 18.46 14.82
C ARG A 775 4.23 17.54 16.04
N ASN A 776 3.06 17.43 16.65
CA ASN A 776 2.86 16.65 17.89
C ASN A 776 2.77 15.13 17.65
N LEU A 777 2.76 14.67 16.39
CA LEU A 777 2.73 13.25 16.02
C LEU A 777 4.14 12.73 15.71
N THR A 778 5.18 13.37 16.26
CA THR A 778 6.59 13.19 15.84
C THR A 778 7.55 13.07 17.02
N ALA A 779 7.04 12.88 18.25
CA ALA A 779 7.87 12.46 19.36
C ALA A 779 8.31 11.01 19.10
N PRO A 780 9.62 10.68 19.09
CA PRO A 780 10.05 9.29 19.21
C PRO A 780 9.60 8.76 20.58
N PRO A 781 9.45 7.43 20.75
CA PRO A 781 9.26 6.86 22.08
C PRO A 781 10.42 7.30 22.96
N ARG A 782 10.12 7.83 24.16
CA ARG A 782 11.17 8.10 25.14
C ARG A 782 11.85 6.78 25.48
N ALA A 783 13.18 6.79 25.48
CA ALA A 783 13.97 5.73 26.10
C ALA A 783 13.87 5.90 27.63
N ASP A 784 12.72 5.56 28.20
CA ASP A 784 12.49 5.66 29.64
C ASP A 784 13.48 4.75 30.37
N SER A 785 14.15 5.32 31.38
CA SER A 785 15.43 4.83 31.86
C SER A 785 15.30 3.93 33.10
N ARG A 786 16.01 2.80 33.03
CA ARG A 786 16.26 1.80 34.09
C ARG A 786 15.04 0.97 34.56
N PRO A 787 15.27 -0.31 34.94
CA PRO A 787 14.25 -1.12 35.60
C PRO A 787 14.08 -0.69 37.07
N PRO A 788 12.92 -0.94 37.70
CA PRO A 788 12.71 -0.66 39.12
C PRO A 788 13.46 -1.67 40.00
N THR A 789 14.64 -1.27 40.49
CA THR A 789 15.34 -1.98 41.57
C THR A 789 14.63 -1.71 42.90
N GLY A 790 13.82 -2.66 43.36
CA GLY A 790 13.02 -2.53 44.58
C GLY A 790 12.82 -3.85 45.31
N THR A 791 13.89 -4.44 45.85
CA THR A 791 13.80 -5.51 46.84
C THR A 791 13.27 -4.95 48.17
N PRO A 792 12.22 -5.52 48.77
CA PRO A 792 11.73 -5.10 50.07
C PRO A 792 12.69 -5.56 51.19
N VAL A 793 12.88 -4.70 52.18
CA VAL A 793 13.52 -5.00 53.48
C VAL A 793 12.46 -4.70 54.55
N PRO A 794 12.26 -5.55 55.56
CA PRO A 794 11.03 -5.55 56.36
C PRO A 794 11.01 -4.45 57.45
N ASP A 795 9.80 -4.19 57.95
CA ASP A 795 9.55 -3.34 59.12
C ASP A 795 10.21 -3.91 60.40
N ASP A 796 10.85 -3.05 61.20
CA ASP A 796 11.30 -3.35 62.56
C ASP A 796 10.52 -2.47 63.57
N PRO A 797 9.64 -3.03 64.41
CA PRO A 797 8.68 -2.25 65.20
C PRO A 797 9.16 -1.96 66.63
N SER A 798 9.64 -0.73 66.91
CA SER A 798 9.48 -0.13 68.24
C SER A 798 9.80 1.38 68.33
N LYS A 799 8.77 2.20 68.63
CA LYS A 799 8.73 3.18 69.75
C LYS A 799 7.49 4.08 69.68
N GLU A 800 6.46 3.71 70.44
CA GLU A 800 5.65 4.68 71.17
C GLU A 800 6.37 5.05 72.51
N PRO A 801 6.05 6.18 73.16
CA PRO A 801 6.92 6.75 74.19
C PRO A 801 6.67 6.22 75.61
N ALA A 802 7.57 5.34 76.08
CA ALA A 802 7.95 5.18 77.49
C ALA A 802 9.37 4.57 77.58
#